data_AF-A0A5C6G520-F1
#
_entry.id   AF-A0A5C6G520-F1
#
_cell.length_a   1.000
_cell.length_b   1.000
_cell.length_c   1.000
_cell.angle_alpha   90.00
_cell.angle_beta   90.00
_cell.angle_gamma   90.00
#
_symmetry.space_group_name_H-M   'P 1'
#
loop_
_entity.id
_entity.type
_entity.pdbx_description
1 polymer ?
#
loop_
_entity_poly.entity_id
_entity_poly.type
_entity_poly.pdbx_seq_one_letter_code
_entity_poly.pdbx_strand_id
1 'polypeptide(L)'
;MEKLQALLQEAQLRADAAEERVNASEQRAQASEQRAQASEQRAQASEQRAQASEQRAQAFEQRAQLSTLSEYLNACHHLVFAELRVRQNPDLLSRASMTNPRSKRCPTTLRQWPDFLEEQRRIFGLLLEIFPSDSDRLFESEDFLRTMGARVGKRVIADEKGLELFLHNAVEDPVRNIIDQLVNIPAVKKAFDLGDGVVFENHPHALSETAEEVIDRIAHTALPSTPRRGEDLRKLQADQICIYRSDGTQGEQTRAFVCEYKPPHKLTMQHLHLGLRVTDIYKEVVNRQTIPTSKDPEALFEYHAESLTASAITQTYNYMIEGGLEYSLLTTGEAIVFLKIDWTNPGTLYYHLAVPSVEVAAQTNDANYCTAVAQYLAFTLLAIDGLGMRSHTQDERDQATRKLNKWEVSFDLTYQSIPAEERSILSDSSPAYQPPTYGNVDRSPIRPRKQPRRGLVHADGGIQPSKRDDKPESSDEEPNPRAPTTPTPSQRHTREGARRSTRLAMQRRGSSVNNSGQQRDFCTQKCLLGLVRGYALDQSCPNAAIHRHGATTHHDGAALRHPVDHAQWLNLLRAQLETTLDDGITPLKQSGARCVLFKVTLLAYGYTFVSKGTIEAFIPDLEREAAVYRRLDDLQSILVPVFLGAVDLRPLNRTYFLDLRVYIVHLTCLAFGGEDLYERRGAMDITEQQVKDSLRAIHDRGVIHKDVRAPNILFCRETNGVMIIDFERAVLLDPPRRPLAKVAPNKRILQDAPGEGKRHKSRWATRCFSQDMSMAGWIFVNIKT
;
A
#
# COMPACT_ATOMS: atom_id res chain seq x y z
N MET A 1 -34.96 -103.01 65.20
CA MET A 1 -33.71 -102.21 65.32
C MET A 1 -33.20 -101.79 63.94
N GLU A 2 -32.96 -102.72 62.99
CA GLU A 2 -32.44 -102.40 61.64
C GLU A 2 -33.33 -101.46 60.81
N LYS A 3 -34.66 -101.62 60.83
CA LYS A 3 -35.60 -100.72 60.13
C LYS A 3 -35.56 -99.26 60.62
N LEU A 4 -35.21 -99.06 61.90
CA LEU A 4 -35.15 -97.72 62.51
C LEU A 4 -33.84 -97.02 62.13
N GLN A 5 -32.72 -97.75 62.05
CA GLN A 5 -31.44 -97.23 61.58
C GLN A 5 -31.47 -96.86 60.09
N ALA A 6 -32.09 -97.67 59.23
CA ALA A 6 -32.24 -97.36 57.81
C ALA A 6 -33.07 -96.09 57.56
N LEU A 7 -34.17 -95.91 58.31
CA LEU A 7 -35.00 -94.71 58.24
C LEU A 7 -34.26 -93.45 58.75
N LEU A 8 -33.40 -93.61 59.76
CA LEU A 8 -32.60 -92.50 60.30
C LEU A 8 -31.51 -92.08 59.30
N GLN A 9 -30.85 -93.04 58.64
CA GLN A 9 -29.87 -92.77 57.57
C GLN A 9 -30.51 -92.12 56.34
N GLU A 10 -31.70 -92.57 55.93
CA GLU A 10 -32.43 -91.96 54.83
C GLU A 10 -32.94 -90.55 55.17
N ALA A 11 -33.34 -90.31 56.42
CA ALA A 11 -33.67 -88.99 56.92
C ALA A 11 -32.45 -88.06 56.96
N GLN A 12 -31.28 -88.57 57.36
CA GLN A 12 -30.02 -87.82 57.35
C GLN A 12 -29.62 -87.42 55.92
N LEU A 13 -29.63 -88.37 54.98
CA LEU A 13 -29.33 -88.11 53.56
C LEU A 13 -30.31 -87.12 52.92
N ARG A 14 -31.59 -87.15 53.31
CA ARG A 14 -32.58 -86.16 52.86
C ARG A 14 -32.36 -84.79 53.50
N ALA A 15 -31.90 -84.73 54.74
CA ALA A 15 -31.55 -83.49 55.40
C ALA A 15 -30.31 -82.85 54.75
N ASP A 16 -29.25 -83.63 54.53
CA ASP A 16 -28.02 -83.18 53.87
C ASP A 16 -28.28 -82.72 52.42
N ALA A 17 -29.09 -83.46 51.67
CA ALA A 17 -29.49 -83.07 50.31
C ALA A 17 -30.43 -81.84 50.28
N ALA A 18 -31.21 -81.60 51.34
CA ALA A 18 -32.00 -80.39 51.48
C ALA A 18 -31.10 -79.19 51.84
N GLU A 19 -30.11 -79.38 52.69
CA GLU A 19 -29.13 -78.35 53.07
C GLU A 19 -28.25 -77.95 51.88
N GLU A 20 -27.76 -78.91 51.08
CA GLU A 20 -27.05 -78.61 49.82
C GLU A 20 -27.92 -77.85 48.82
N ARG A 21 -29.22 -78.17 48.72
CA ARG A 21 -30.14 -77.43 47.86
C ARG A 21 -30.38 -76.00 48.33
N VAL A 22 -30.47 -75.78 49.64
CA VAL A 22 -30.58 -74.43 50.21
C VAL A 22 -29.30 -73.64 49.95
N ASN A 23 -28.12 -74.20 50.24
CA ASN A 23 -26.83 -73.57 49.97
C ASN A 23 -26.63 -73.26 48.47
N ALA A 24 -26.99 -74.18 47.58
CA ALA A 24 -26.93 -73.95 46.14
C ALA A 24 -27.91 -72.87 45.66
N SER A 25 -29.08 -72.76 46.32
CA SER A 25 -30.05 -71.70 46.03
C SER A 25 -29.56 -70.33 46.50
N GLU A 26 -28.93 -70.25 47.67
CA GLU A 26 -28.34 -69.03 48.22
C GLU A 26 -27.16 -68.55 47.38
N GLN A 27 -26.26 -69.45 46.95
CA GLN A 27 -25.17 -69.11 46.04
C GLN A 27 -25.68 -68.59 44.69
N ARG A 28 -26.76 -69.17 44.15
CA ARG A 28 -27.38 -68.68 42.91
C ARG A 28 -28.03 -67.31 43.10
N ALA A 29 -28.68 -67.08 44.25
CA ALA A 29 -29.25 -65.78 44.60
C ALA A 29 -28.16 -64.71 44.72
N GLN A 30 -27.08 -64.98 45.46
CA GLN A 30 -25.93 -64.08 45.58
C GLN A 30 -25.26 -63.81 44.23
N ALA A 31 -25.06 -64.84 43.39
CA ALA A 31 -24.49 -64.67 42.06
C ALA A 31 -25.40 -63.85 41.13
N SER A 32 -26.72 -64.00 41.27
CA SER A 32 -27.71 -63.19 40.54
C SER A 32 -27.68 -61.73 41.00
N GLU A 33 -27.59 -61.50 42.31
CA GLU A 33 -27.52 -60.16 42.90
C GLU A 33 -26.22 -59.44 42.52
N GLN A 34 -25.07 -60.12 42.57
CA GLN A 34 -23.80 -59.59 42.09
C GLN A 34 -23.83 -59.26 40.59
N ARG A 35 -24.48 -60.11 39.76
CA ARG A 35 -24.65 -59.83 38.33
C ARG A 35 -25.57 -58.63 38.08
N ALA A 36 -26.65 -58.49 38.86
CA ALA A 36 -27.55 -57.35 38.78
C ALA A 36 -26.80 -56.05 39.15
N GLN A 37 -26.07 -56.05 40.28
CA GLN A 37 -25.25 -54.91 40.71
C GLN A 37 -24.16 -54.57 39.67
N ALA A 38 -23.47 -55.56 39.10
CA ALA A 38 -22.48 -55.34 38.06
C ALA A 38 -23.11 -54.79 36.76
N SER A 39 -24.31 -55.23 36.41
CA SER A 39 -25.06 -54.69 35.26
C SER A 39 -25.49 -53.24 35.49
N GLU A 40 -25.95 -52.92 36.69
CA GLU A 40 -26.35 -51.56 37.07
C GLU A 40 -25.15 -50.61 37.09
N GLN A 41 -24.01 -51.02 37.65
CA GLN A 41 -22.76 -50.25 37.60
C GLN A 41 -22.29 -50.01 36.16
N ARG A 42 -22.40 -51.01 35.27
CA ARG A 42 -22.07 -50.85 33.85
C ARG A 42 -23.01 -49.88 33.14
N ALA A 43 -24.31 -49.93 33.45
CA ALA A 43 -25.30 -49.01 32.90
C ALA A 43 -25.00 -47.56 33.35
N GLN A 44 -24.76 -47.35 34.65
CA GLN A 44 -24.38 -46.03 35.19
C GLN A 44 -23.07 -45.51 34.57
N ALA A 45 -22.04 -46.36 34.45
CA ALA A 45 -20.79 -45.97 33.80
C ALA A 45 -20.97 -45.64 32.31
N SER A 46 -21.86 -46.34 31.61
CA SER A 46 -22.21 -46.06 30.21
C SER A 46 -22.93 -44.72 30.07
N GLU A 47 -23.86 -44.42 30.97
CA GLU A 47 -24.61 -43.17 30.97
C GLU A 47 -23.69 -41.97 31.27
N GLN A 48 -22.80 -42.08 32.26
CA GLN A 48 -21.79 -41.06 32.55
C GLN A 48 -20.86 -40.82 31.35
N ARG A 49 -20.46 -41.88 30.64
CA ARG A 49 -19.65 -41.74 29.40
C ARG A 49 -20.43 -41.07 28.28
N ALA A 50 -21.71 -41.39 28.12
CA ALA A 50 -22.57 -40.76 27.11
C ALA A 50 -22.75 -39.27 27.41
N GLN A 51 -23.08 -38.90 28.66
CA GLN A 51 -23.19 -37.50 29.09
C GLN A 51 -21.88 -36.74 28.91
N ALA A 52 -20.74 -37.33 29.29
CA ALA A 52 -19.43 -36.72 29.09
C ALA A 52 -19.07 -36.57 27.59
N SER A 53 -19.48 -37.52 26.75
CA SER A 53 -19.30 -37.43 25.30
C SER A 53 -20.15 -36.32 24.69
N GLU A 54 -21.41 -36.19 25.13
CA GLU A 54 -22.33 -35.16 24.66
C GLU A 54 -21.87 -33.76 25.08
N GLN A 55 -21.45 -33.59 26.33
CA GLN A 55 -20.87 -32.33 26.81
C GLN A 55 -19.61 -31.94 26.03
N ARG A 56 -18.75 -32.91 25.69
CA ARG A 56 -17.56 -32.66 24.84
C ARG A 56 -17.95 -32.27 23.42
N ALA A 57 -18.96 -32.91 22.85
CA ALA A 57 -19.46 -32.58 21.51
C ALA A 57 -20.04 -31.16 21.49
N GLN A 58 -20.89 -30.79 22.46
CA GLN A 58 -21.45 -29.44 22.58
C GLN A 58 -20.37 -28.39 22.78
N ALA A 59 -19.38 -28.64 23.65
CA ALA A 59 -18.26 -27.72 23.85
C ALA A 59 -17.40 -27.55 22.58
N PHE A 60 -17.23 -28.61 21.78
CA PHE A 60 -16.53 -28.54 20.50
C PHE A 60 -17.33 -27.75 19.47
N GLU A 61 -18.63 -28.00 19.35
CA GLU A 61 -19.52 -27.26 18.45
C GLU A 61 -19.53 -25.76 18.76
N GLN A 62 -19.59 -25.38 20.04
CA GLN A 62 -19.51 -23.98 20.46
C GLN A 62 -18.18 -23.33 20.04
N ARG A 63 -17.05 -24.04 20.20
CA ARG A 63 -15.71 -23.53 19.80
C ARG A 63 -15.50 -23.51 18.30
N ALA A 64 -16.20 -24.37 17.55
CA ALA A 64 -16.13 -24.44 16.10
C ALA A 64 -17.03 -23.39 15.42
N GLN A 65 -17.95 -22.78 16.16
CA GLN A 65 -18.82 -21.72 15.64
C GLN A 65 -18.01 -20.46 15.29
N LEU A 66 -18.43 -19.74 14.24
CA LEU A 66 -17.89 -18.42 13.92
C LEU A 66 -18.09 -17.45 15.07
N SER A 67 -17.14 -16.53 15.21
CA SER A 67 -17.10 -15.55 16.29
C SER A 67 -17.81 -14.26 15.88
N THR A 68 -18.41 -13.59 16.86
CA THR A 68 -18.79 -12.16 16.74
C THR A 68 -17.55 -11.26 16.73
N LEU A 69 -17.68 -9.97 16.42
CA LEU A 69 -16.51 -9.06 16.42
C LEU A 69 -15.87 -8.97 17.80
N SER A 70 -16.69 -8.89 18.86
CA SER A 70 -16.21 -8.80 20.24
C SER A 70 -15.43 -10.06 20.65
N GLU A 71 -16.02 -11.23 20.39
CA GLU A 71 -15.39 -12.53 20.64
C GLU A 71 -14.09 -12.68 19.84
N TYR A 72 -14.09 -12.26 18.58
CA TYR A 72 -12.93 -12.36 17.68
C TYR A 72 -11.77 -11.49 18.15
N LEU A 73 -12.00 -10.22 18.49
CA LEU A 73 -10.96 -9.33 19.01
C LEU A 73 -10.33 -9.89 20.29
N ASN A 74 -11.16 -10.39 21.21
CA ASN A 74 -10.72 -11.00 22.45
C ASN A 74 -9.92 -12.29 22.21
N ALA A 75 -10.42 -13.18 21.35
CA ALA A 75 -9.77 -14.44 21.02
C ALA A 75 -8.44 -14.22 20.28
N CYS A 76 -8.35 -13.28 19.34
CA CYS A 76 -7.09 -12.91 18.70
C CYS A 76 -6.04 -12.47 19.73
N HIS A 77 -6.43 -11.71 20.75
CA HIS A 77 -5.51 -11.29 21.80
C HIS A 77 -5.05 -12.46 22.67
N HIS A 78 -5.98 -13.21 23.27
CA HIS A 78 -5.65 -14.24 24.26
C HIS A 78 -5.12 -15.54 23.67
N LEU A 79 -5.48 -15.88 22.43
CA LEU A 79 -5.09 -17.15 21.82
C LEU A 79 -3.94 -17.02 20.84
N VAL A 80 -3.78 -15.87 20.17
CA VAL A 80 -2.77 -15.68 19.12
C VAL A 80 -1.70 -14.68 19.54
N PHE A 81 -2.08 -13.45 19.88
CA PHE A 81 -1.14 -12.39 20.22
C PHE A 81 -0.37 -12.69 21.51
N ALA A 82 -1.02 -13.29 22.52
CA ALA A 82 -0.40 -13.69 23.78
C ALA A 82 0.69 -14.76 23.62
N GLU A 83 0.75 -15.47 22.47
CA GLU A 83 1.81 -16.44 22.16
C GLU A 83 3.07 -15.78 21.55
N LEU A 84 3.18 -14.46 21.58
CA LEU A 84 4.39 -13.71 21.20
C LEU A 84 5.60 -14.18 22.03
N ARG A 85 6.63 -14.68 21.36
CA ARG A 85 7.89 -15.11 22.00
C ARG A 85 9.08 -14.43 21.35
N VAL A 86 9.79 -13.64 22.14
CA VAL A 86 10.99 -12.91 21.72
C VAL A 86 12.24 -13.67 22.13
N ARG A 87 13.22 -13.80 21.21
CA ARG A 87 14.54 -14.31 21.56
C ARG A 87 15.29 -13.22 22.32
N GLN A 88 15.60 -13.44 23.59
CA GLN A 88 16.49 -12.56 24.33
C GLN A 88 17.93 -12.77 23.85
N ASN A 89 18.65 -11.67 23.60
CA ASN A 89 20.06 -11.64 23.14
C ASN A 89 20.37 -12.65 22.04
N PRO A 90 20.00 -12.38 20.77
CA PRO A 90 20.45 -13.19 19.66
C PRO A 90 21.96 -13.04 19.50
N ASP A 91 22.72 -13.95 20.09
CA ASP A 91 24.13 -14.10 19.80
C ASP A 91 24.36 -14.21 18.28
N LEU A 92 25.13 -13.26 17.74
CA LEU A 92 26.11 -13.50 16.69
C LEU A 92 25.69 -13.82 15.24
N LEU A 93 24.47 -13.54 14.73
CA LEU A 93 24.15 -13.95 13.33
C LEU A 93 23.47 -12.99 12.36
N SER A 94 23.15 -11.74 12.71
CA SER A 94 22.85 -10.73 11.67
C SER A 94 23.86 -9.59 11.74
N ARG A 95 24.98 -9.77 11.03
CA ARG A 95 25.67 -8.59 10.48
C ARG A 95 24.67 -7.93 9.54
N ALA A 96 23.89 -6.98 10.06
CA ALA A 96 23.03 -6.17 9.23
C ALA A 96 23.93 -5.45 8.20
N SER A 97 23.43 -5.36 6.98
CA SER A 97 24.09 -4.70 5.86
C SER A 97 24.67 -3.36 6.30
N MET A 98 25.98 -3.18 6.12
CA MET A 98 26.65 -1.89 6.30
C MET A 98 26.28 -0.96 5.14
N THR A 99 25.00 -0.64 5.00
CA THR A 99 24.56 0.45 4.14
C THR A 99 24.96 1.77 4.77
N ASN A 100 25.66 2.61 4.01
CA ASN A 100 26.05 3.95 4.45
C ASN A 100 24.81 4.70 4.99
N PRO A 101 24.89 5.36 6.15
CA PRO A 101 23.75 6.08 6.68
C PRO A 101 23.32 7.13 5.65
N ARG A 102 22.01 7.23 5.43
CA ARG A 102 21.45 8.17 4.45
C ARG A 102 21.02 9.43 5.18
N SER A 103 21.14 10.56 4.50
CA SER A 103 20.63 11.84 4.97
C SER A 103 19.09 11.84 4.93
N LYS A 104 18.45 11.49 6.05
CA LYS A 104 17.00 11.39 6.20
C LYS A 104 16.43 12.68 6.79
N ARG A 105 15.20 13.02 6.43
CA ARG A 105 14.47 14.15 7.05
C ARG A 105 14.09 13.76 8.49
N CYS A 106 14.40 14.64 9.42
CA CYS A 106 14.17 14.43 10.85
C CYS A 106 13.05 15.38 11.31
N PRO A 107 12.08 14.90 12.10
CA PRO A 107 11.17 15.82 12.78
C PRO A 107 11.97 16.65 13.77
N THR A 108 11.61 17.93 13.90
CA THR A 108 12.23 18.81 14.89
C THR A 108 11.65 18.53 16.26
N THR A 109 10.32 18.52 16.37
CA THR A 109 9.61 18.39 17.64
C THR A 109 8.79 17.12 17.67
N LEU A 110 8.91 16.36 18.75
CA LEU A 110 8.09 15.19 19.04
C LEU A 110 7.10 15.53 20.16
N ARG A 111 5.82 15.19 19.98
CA ARG A 111 4.75 15.48 20.95
C ARG A 111 3.82 14.30 21.13
N GLN A 112 3.31 14.11 22.34
CA GLN A 112 2.22 13.16 22.55
C GLN A 112 0.99 13.61 21.76
N TRP A 113 0.28 12.66 21.14
CA TRP A 113 -0.98 12.88 20.44
C TRP A 113 -2.12 12.87 21.47
N PRO A 114 -2.67 14.04 21.85
CA PRO A 114 -3.61 14.12 22.97
C PRO A 114 -4.96 13.47 22.64
N ASP A 115 -5.43 13.65 21.40
CA ASP A 115 -6.79 13.28 21.00
C ASP A 115 -6.90 11.84 20.46
N PHE A 116 -5.79 11.09 20.37
CA PHE A 116 -5.76 9.76 19.75
C PHE A 116 -6.79 8.80 20.34
N LEU A 117 -6.86 8.73 21.68
CA LEU A 117 -7.80 7.85 22.37
C LEU A 117 -9.25 8.28 22.13
N GLU A 118 -9.52 9.57 22.03
CA GLU A 118 -10.87 10.08 21.73
C GLU A 118 -11.25 9.78 20.28
N GLU A 119 -10.33 9.97 19.33
CA GLU A 119 -10.52 9.59 17.93
C GLU A 119 -10.80 8.08 17.79
N GLN A 120 -10.03 7.23 18.48
CA GLN A 120 -10.25 5.78 18.51
C GLN A 120 -11.68 5.43 18.98
N ARG A 121 -12.14 6.08 20.04
CA ARG A 121 -13.49 5.87 20.58
C ARG A 121 -14.58 6.34 19.62
N ARG A 122 -14.37 7.43 18.89
CA ARG A 122 -15.30 7.93 17.87
C ARG A 122 -15.40 6.97 16.69
N ILE A 123 -14.26 6.44 16.23
CA ILE A 123 -14.20 5.44 15.15
C ILE A 123 -14.98 4.18 15.56
N PHE A 124 -14.72 3.62 16.74
CA PHE A 124 -15.50 2.48 17.23
C PHE A 124 -16.96 2.82 17.47
N GLY A 125 -17.26 4.03 17.94
CA GLY A 125 -18.64 4.47 18.15
C GLY A 125 -19.46 4.52 16.86
N LEU A 126 -18.85 5.01 15.77
CA LEU A 126 -19.44 5.01 14.45
C LEU A 126 -19.57 3.59 13.88
N LEU A 127 -18.52 2.76 14.03
CA LEU A 127 -18.52 1.38 13.55
C LEU A 127 -19.65 0.58 14.22
N LEU A 128 -19.74 0.63 15.54
CA LEU A 128 -20.69 -0.16 16.33
C LEU A 128 -22.13 0.35 16.26
N GLU A 129 -22.35 1.59 15.81
CA GLU A 129 -23.70 2.06 15.46
C GLU A 129 -24.25 1.35 14.21
N ILE A 130 -23.38 1.02 13.26
CA ILE A 130 -23.75 0.41 11.97
C ILE A 130 -23.62 -1.12 12.02
N PHE A 131 -22.57 -1.63 12.69
CA PHE A 131 -22.25 -3.04 12.83
C PHE A 131 -22.02 -3.38 14.31
N PRO A 132 -23.09 -3.72 15.05
CA PRO A 132 -22.99 -4.04 16.47
C PRO A 132 -22.06 -5.23 16.73
N SER A 133 -21.23 -5.13 17.78
CA SER A 133 -20.14 -6.08 18.06
C SER A 133 -20.58 -7.52 18.28
N ASP A 134 -21.82 -7.72 18.73
CA ASP A 134 -22.38 -9.01 19.16
C ASP A 134 -23.48 -9.52 18.22
N SER A 135 -23.69 -8.86 17.07
CA SER A 135 -24.76 -9.23 16.12
C SER A 135 -24.39 -10.45 15.29
N ASP A 136 -23.43 -10.27 14.36
CA ASP A 136 -23.19 -11.24 13.29
C ASP A 136 -21.92 -12.06 13.58
N ARG A 137 -22.06 -13.39 13.50
CA ARG A 137 -20.96 -14.35 13.66
C ARG A 137 -20.28 -14.58 12.30
N LEU A 138 -19.41 -13.64 11.91
CA LEU A 138 -18.76 -13.62 10.58
C LEU A 138 -17.26 -13.97 10.63
N PHE A 139 -16.66 -14.01 11.81
CA PHE A 139 -15.21 -14.12 11.95
C PHE A 139 -14.77 -15.52 12.37
N GLU A 140 -13.47 -15.80 12.22
CA GLU A 140 -12.92 -17.13 12.47
C GLU A 140 -13.22 -17.61 13.90
N SER A 141 -13.39 -18.93 14.03
CA SER A 141 -13.79 -19.57 15.28
C SER A 141 -12.67 -19.60 16.31
N GLU A 142 -13.05 -19.77 17.59
CA GLU A 142 -12.09 -19.94 18.69
C GLU A 142 -11.14 -21.12 18.44
N ASP A 143 -11.65 -22.23 17.89
CA ASP A 143 -10.84 -23.42 17.59
C ASP A 143 -9.78 -23.15 16.51
N PHE A 144 -10.14 -22.39 15.47
CA PHE A 144 -9.20 -21.97 14.44
C PHE A 144 -8.11 -21.07 15.03
N LEU A 145 -8.49 -20.06 15.81
CA LEU A 145 -7.55 -19.13 16.44
C LEU A 145 -6.63 -19.82 17.44
N ARG A 146 -7.12 -20.81 18.19
CA ARG A 146 -6.30 -21.66 19.07
C ARG A 146 -5.25 -22.45 18.27
N THR A 147 -5.65 -23.01 17.14
CA THR A 147 -4.74 -23.70 16.22
C THR A 147 -3.70 -22.76 15.64
N MET A 148 -4.12 -21.54 15.27
CA MET A 148 -3.22 -20.49 14.78
C MET A 148 -2.22 -20.05 15.86
N GLY A 149 -2.69 -19.79 17.08
CA GLY A 149 -1.85 -19.49 18.24
C GLY A 149 -0.78 -20.54 18.50
N ALA A 150 -1.17 -21.82 18.51
CA ALA A 150 -0.24 -22.93 18.65
C ALA A 150 0.78 -23.03 17.50
N ARG A 151 0.46 -22.52 16.30
CA ARG A 151 1.39 -22.45 15.16
C ARG A 151 2.35 -21.28 15.31
N VAL A 152 1.83 -20.10 15.66
CA VAL A 152 2.60 -18.86 15.82
C VAL A 152 3.56 -18.98 17.01
N GLY A 153 3.08 -19.48 18.17
CA GLY A 153 3.87 -19.65 19.40
C GLY A 153 5.02 -20.66 19.31
N LYS A 154 5.07 -21.49 18.25
CA LYS A 154 6.24 -22.35 17.97
C LYS A 154 7.44 -21.59 17.44
N ARG A 155 7.25 -20.37 16.93
CA ARG A 155 8.29 -19.54 16.34
C ARG A 155 8.74 -18.51 17.36
N VAL A 156 10.05 -18.35 17.50
CA VAL A 156 10.64 -17.30 18.33
C VAL A 156 11.10 -16.19 17.40
N ILE A 157 10.70 -14.96 17.68
CA ILE A 157 11.12 -13.79 16.93
C ILE A 157 12.61 -13.54 17.20
N ALA A 158 13.42 -13.76 16.17
CA ALA A 158 14.88 -13.59 16.21
C ALA A 158 15.38 -12.50 15.25
N ASP A 159 14.55 -12.07 14.30
CA ASP A 159 14.88 -11.10 13.26
C ASP A 159 13.59 -10.42 12.75
N GLU A 160 13.75 -9.50 11.81
CA GLU A 160 12.68 -8.75 11.16
C GLU A 160 11.70 -9.67 10.43
N LYS A 161 12.18 -10.73 9.78
CA LYS A 161 11.32 -11.65 9.03
C LYS A 161 10.41 -12.47 9.96
N GLY A 162 10.94 -12.87 11.13
CA GLY A 162 10.16 -13.51 12.18
C GLY A 162 9.08 -12.58 12.75
N LEU A 163 9.41 -11.29 12.92
CA LEU A 163 8.45 -10.27 13.38
C LEU A 163 7.35 -10.02 12.33
N GLU A 164 7.73 -9.82 11.06
CA GLU A 164 6.80 -9.65 9.93
C GLU A 164 5.79 -10.80 9.89
N LEU A 165 6.28 -12.04 9.97
CA LEU A 165 5.44 -13.22 9.93
C LEU A 165 4.51 -13.32 11.15
N PHE A 166 4.96 -12.91 12.33
CA PHE A 166 4.10 -12.84 13.51
C PHE A 166 2.99 -11.80 13.31
N LEU A 167 3.35 -10.59 12.90
CA LEU A 167 2.41 -9.47 12.74
C LEU A 167 1.35 -9.74 11.66
N HIS A 168 1.74 -10.34 10.53
CA HIS A 168 0.79 -10.79 9.52
C HIS A 168 -0.28 -11.70 10.12
N ASN A 169 0.12 -12.75 10.84
CA ASN A 169 -0.82 -13.73 11.36
C ASN A 169 -1.62 -13.23 12.59
N ALA A 170 -1.00 -12.41 13.45
CA ALA A 170 -1.58 -12.03 14.74
C ALA A 170 -2.33 -10.69 14.72
N VAL A 171 -2.07 -9.82 13.74
CA VAL A 171 -2.63 -8.46 13.69
C VAL A 171 -3.17 -8.12 12.31
N GLU A 172 -2.34 -8.16 11.27
CA GLU A 172 -2.69 -7.57 9.96
C GLU A 172 -3.70 -8.40 9.17
N ASP A 173 -3.54 -9.74 9.14
CA ASP A 173 -4.53 -10.64 8.53
C ASP A 173 -5.87 -10.57 9.28
N PRO A 174 -5.93 -10.59 10.63
CA PRO A 174 -7.16 -10.32 11.36
C PRO A 174 -7.81 -8.97 11.01
N VAL A 175 -7.03 -7.89 10.90
CA VAL A 175 -7.55 -6.56 10.51
C VAL A 175 -8.09 -6.60 9.08
N ARG A 176 -7.37 -7.21 8.14
CA ARG A 176 -7.82 -7.38 6.76
C ARG A 176 -9.12 -8.19 6.70
N ASN A 177 -9.19 -9.31 7.40
CA ASN A 177 -10.38 -10.15 7.49
C ASN A 177 -11.58 -9.36 8.01
N ILE A 178 -11.38 -8.49 9.02
CA ILE A 178 -12.45 -7.62 9.51
C ILE A 178 -12.89 -6.64 8.43
N ILE A 179 -11.96 -5.93 7.78
CA ILE A 179 -12.28 -4.94 6.75
C ILE A 179 -12.97 -5.60 5.54
N ASP A 180 -12.56 -6.79 5.12
CA ASP A 180 -13.19 -7.53 4.02
C ASP A 180 -14.66 -7.85 4.32
N GLN A 181 -15.00 -8.17 5.57
CA GLN A 181 -16.40 -8.31 5.98
C GLN A 181 -17.14 -6.97 5.98
N LEU A 182 -16.50 -5.90 6.46
CA LEU A 182 -17.10 -4.56 6.52
C LEU A 182 -17.38 -3.96 5.13
N VAL A 183 -16.54 -4.26 4.13
CA VAL A 183 -16.72 -3.83 2.73
C VAL A 183 -18.03 -4.37 2.14
N ASN A 184 -18.49 -5.55 2.58
CA ASN A 184 -19.74 -6.16 2.15
C ASN A 184 -20.99 -5.46 2.73
N ILE A 185 -20.81 -4.52 3.66
CA ILE A 185 -21.90 -3.76 4.30
C ILE A 185 -21.93 -2.35 3.70
N PRO A 186 -22.90 -2.01 2.82
CA PRO A 186 -22.90 -0.74 2.08
C PRO A 186 -22.90 0.51 2.98
N ALA A 187 -23.53 0.41 4.16
CA ALA A 187 -23.55 1.50 5.12
C ALA A 187 -22.16 1.77 5.73
N VAL A 188 -21.41 0.72 6.09
CA VAL A 188 -20.04 0.84 6.64
C VAL A 188 -19.07 1.28 5.54
N LYS A 189 -19.13 0.64 4.36
CA LYS A 189 -18.31 1.01 3.19
C LYS A 189 -18.42 2.48 2.85
N LYS A 190 -19.63 3.06 2.93
CA LYS A 190 -19.85 4.50 2.71
C LYS A 190 -19.40 5.37 3.88
N ALA A 191 -19.58 4.91 5.12
CA ALA A 191 -19.25 5.70 6.31
C ALA A 191 -17.74 5.93 6.49
N PHE A 192 -16.92 4.94 6.11
CA PHE A 192 -15.46 4.98 6.23
C PHE A 192 -14.73 5.06 4.88
N ASP A 193 -15.46 5.28 3.79
CA ASP A 193 -14.93 5.30 2.41
C ASP A 193 -13.99 4.11 2.10
N LEU A 194 -14.41 2.89 2.44
CA LEU A 194 -13.54 1.70 2.44
C LEU A 194 -13.09 1.22 1.05
N GLY A 195 -13.62 1.80 -0.03
CA GLY A 195 -13.39 1.29 -1.38
C GLY A 195 -13.70 -0.21 -1.46
N ASP A 196 -12.81 -0.97 -2.08
CA ASP A 196 -12.89 -2.43 -2.18
C ASP A 196 -12.04 -3.16 -1.11
N GLY A 197 -11.66 -2.45 -0.05
CA GLY A 197 -10.92 -2.98 1.09
C GLY A 197 -9.50 -2.46 1.20
N VAL A 198 -8.69 -3.16 2.00
CA VAL A 198 -7.29 -2.81 2.25
C VAL A 198 -6.33 -3.90 1.81
N VAL A 199 -5.16 -3.46 1.34
CA VAL A 199 -4.07 -4.35 0.94
C VAL A 199 -2.84 -4.01 1.77
N PHE A 200 -2.27 -5.03 2.39
CA PHE A 200 -0.99 -4.97 3.09
C PHE A 200 0.07 -5.48 2.11
N GLU A 201 0.97 -4.59 1.67
CA GLU A 201 1.95 -4.91 0.64
C GLU A 201 3.37 -4.58 1.08
N ASN A 202 4.25 -5.58 0.95
CA ASN A 202 5.69 -5.49 1.21
C ASN A 202 6.52 -5.62 -0.10
N HIS A 203 5.87 -5.51 -1.27
CA HIS A 203 6.58 -5.53 -2.55
C HIS A 203 6.86 -4.09 -2.97
N PRO A 204 8.13 -3.66 -3.02
CA PRO A 204 8.46 -2.34 -3.50
C PRO A 204 8.13 -2.22 -4.98
N HIS A 205 7.71 -1.03 -5.41
CA HIS A 205 7.52 -0.70 -6.82
C HIS A 205 8.77 -1.07 -7.64
N ALA A 206 8.62 -1.47 -8.91
CA ALA A 206 9.75 -1.90 -9.76
C ALA A 206 10.85 -0.83 -9.92
N LEU A 207 10.49 0.43 -9.78
CA LEU A 207 11.38 1.60 -9.80
C LEU A 207 11.85 2.04 -8.41
N SER A 208 11.50 1.32 -7.36
CA SER A 208 11.93 1.66 -6.02
C SER A 208 13.43 1.41 -5.89
N GLU A 209 14.11 2.25 -5.11
CA GLU A 209 15.55 2.05 -4.86
C GLU A 209 15.89 0.72 -4.18
N THR A 210 14.90 0.03 -3.61
CA THR A 210 15.04 -1.30 -3.01
C THR A 210 14.70 -2.44 -3.98
N ALA A 211 14.28 -2.14 -5.22
CA ALA A 211 14.02 -3.16 -6.22
C ALA A 211 15.32 -3.78 -6.74
N GLU A 212 15.31 -5.10 -7.00
CA GLU A 212 16.52 -5.87 -7.33
C GLU A 212 17.25 -5.32 -8.58
N GLU A 213 16.53 -5.01 -9.66
CA GLU A 213 17.14 -4.44 -10.87
C GLU A 213 17.79 -3.08 -10.61
N VAL A 214 17.18 -2.24 -9.76
CA VAL A 214 17.70 -0.91 -9.40
C VAL A 214 18.95 -1.05 -8.54
N ILE A 215 18.94 -1.96 -7.56
CA ILE A 215 20.11 -2.29 -6.74
C ILE A 215 21.27 -2.76 -7.60
N ASP A 216 21.03 -3.71 -8.51
CA ASP A 216 22.06 -4.24 -9.41
C ASP A 216 22.66 -3.14 -10.29
N ARG A 217 21.82 -2.24 -10.83
CA ARG A 217 22.27 -1.07 -11.61
C ARG A 217 23.16 -0.13 -10.81
N ILE A 218 22.75 0.23 -9.59
CA ILE A 218 23.52 1.10 -8.70
C ILE A 218 24.85 0.44 -8.36
N ALA A 219 24.83 -0.87 -8.06
CA ALA A 219 26.03 -1.65 -7.74
C ALA A 219 27.02 -1.70 -8.91
N HIS A 220 26.53 -1.83 -10.16
CA HIS A 220 27.37 -1.83 -11.35
C HIS A 220 27.95 -0.45 -11.71
N THR A 221 27.33 0.63 -11.27
CA THR A 221 27.77 2.01 -11.55
C THR A 221 28.78 2.52 -10.52
N ALA A 222 28.79 1.96 -9.31
CA ALA A 222 29.82 2.24 -8.30
C ALA A 222 31.14 1.52 -8.65
N LEU A 223 32.29 2.20 -8.53
CA LEU A 223 33.64 1.63 -8.69
C LEU A 223 33.78 0.25 -7.98
N PRO A 224 34.63 -0.68 -8.48
CA PRO A 224 34.63 -2.08 -8.05
C PRO A 224 34.93 -2.18 -6.56
N SER A 225 33.86 -2.25 -5.78
CA SER A 225 33.89 -2.56 -4.37
C SER A 225 33.64 -4.06 -4.24
N THR A 226 34.25 -4.64 -3.21
CA THR A 226 34.28 -6.09 -2.95
C THR A 226 32.90 -6.76 -3.10
N PRO A 227 32.85 -8.06 -3.46
CA PRO A 227 31.62 -8.80 -3.82
C PRO A 227 30.47 -8.78 -2.79
N ARG A 228 30.70 -8.25 -1.58
CA ARG A 228 29.76 -8.24 -0.46
C ARG A 228 28.68 -7.16 -0.52
N ARG A 229 28.87 -6.07 -1.28
CA ARG A 229 27.95 -4.91 -1.24
C ARG A 229 26.58 -5.15 -1.86
N GLY A 230 26.49 -6.03 -2.86
CA GLY A 230 25.22 -6.34 -3.56
C GLY A 230 24.33 -7.35 -2.82
N GLU A 231 24.89 -8.21 -1.96
CA GLU A 231 24.11 -9.12 -1.10
C GLU A 231 23.51 -8.39 0.11
N ASP A 232 24.19 -7.34 0.57
CA ASP A 232 23.80 -6.50 1.70
C ASP A 232 22.57 -5.60 1.38
N LEU A 233 22.50 -5.04 0.16
CA LEU A 233 21.33 -4.25 -0.30
C LEU A 233 20.06 -5.09 -0.50
N ARG A 234 20.21 -6.39 -0.83
CA ARG A 234 19.09 -7.32 -1.06
C ARG A 234 18.33 -7.74 0.20
N LYS A 235 18.86 -7.45 1.40
CA LYS A 235 18.26 -7.88 2.69
C LYS A 235 17.39 -6.82 3.37
N LEU A 236 17.24 -5.63 2.79
CA LEU A 236 16.56 -4.47 3.41
C LEU A 236 15.03 -4.51 3.32
N GLN A 237 14.43 -5.67 3.03
CA GLN A 237 13.03 -5.80 2.59
C GLN A 237 12.05 -6.24 3.70
N ALA A 238 12.51 -6.55 4.92
CA ALA A 238 11.64 -7.09 5.98
C ALA A 238 11.11 -6.02 6.96
N ASP A 239 11.47 -4.75 6.78
CA ASP A 239 11.25 -3.71 7.80
C ASP A 239 10.00 -2.85 7.54
N GLN A 240 9.33 -2.98 6.39
CA GLN A 240 8.29 -2.04 5.95
C GLN A 240 7.08 -2.77 5.36
N ILE A 241 5.88 -2.32 5.74
CA ILE A 241 4.64 -2.66 5.04
C ILE A 241 3.92 -1.38 4.66
N CYS A 242 3.50 -1.31 3.40
CA CYS A 242 2.59 -0.26 2.94
C CYS A 242 1.16 -0.77 3.02
N ILE A 243 0.28 0.07 3.58
CA ILE A 243 -1.15 -0.21 3.64
C ILE A 243 -1.82 0.66 2.57
N TYR A 244 -2.50 0.01 1.63
CA TYR A 244 -3.22 0.65 0.54
C TYR A 244 -4.72 0.46 0.68
N ARG A 245 -5.49 1.51 0.38
CA ARG A 245 -6.91 1.37 0.05
C ARG A 245 -7.03 0.99 -1.42
N SER A 246 -7.85 -0.02 -1.71
CA SER A 246 -8.16 -0.44 -3.08
C SER A 246 -9.43 0.24 -3.58
N ASP A 247 -9.39 0.82 -4.78
CA ASP A 247 -10.49 1.52 -5.43
C ASP A 247 -10.81 0.91 -6.81
N GLY A 248 -11.97 0.27 -6.91
CA GLY A 248 -12.65 -0.04 -8.17
C GLY A 248 -12.09 -1.23 -8.97
N THR A 249 -12.75 -1.50 -10.10
CA THR A 249 -12.50 -2.67 -10.96
C THR A 249 -11.17 -2.64 -11.72
N GLN A 250 -10.43 -1.53 -11.68
CA GLN A 250 -9.11 -1.38 -12.32
C GLN A 250 -7.94 -1.59 -11.35
N GLY A 251 -8.21 -1.87 -10.07
CA GLY A 251 -7.17 -2.11 -9.07
C GLY A 251 -6.38 -0.85 -8.70
N GLU A 252 -7.03 0.32 -8.70
CA GLU A 252 -6.35 1.55 -8.29
C GLU A 252 -6.08 1.50 -6.79
N GLN A 253 -4.83 1.72 -6.38
CA GLN A 253 -4.44 1.68 -4.99
C GLN A 253 -3.95 3.05 -4.54
N THR A 254 -4.45 3.52 -3.40
CA THR A 254 -4.01 4.76 -2.77
C THR A 254 -3.40 4.42 -1.42
N ARG A 255 -2.18 4.87 -1.17
CA ARG A 255 -1.50 4.55 0.09
C ARG A 255 -2.14 5.30 1.26
N ALA A 256 -2.55 4.56 2.27
CA ALA A 256 -3.11 5.12 3.51
C ALA A 256 -1.99 5.48 4.49
N PHE A 257 -1.12 4.52 4.81
CA PHE A 257 0.02 4.74 5.70
C PHE A 257 1.12 3.69 5.49
N VAL A 258 2.29 3.93 6.09
CA VAL A 258 3.40 2.98 6.14
C VAL A 258 3.55 2.47 7.58
N CYS A 259 3.84 1.19 7.72
CA CYS A 259 4.18 0.54 8.97
C CYS A 259 5.66 0.12 8.93
N GLU A 260 6.46 0.60 9.89
CA GLU A 260 7.86 0.19 10.07
C GLU A 260 7.96 -0.83 11.20
N TYR A 261 8.76 -1.88 10.98
CA TYR A 261 9.03 -2.93 11.95
C TYR A 261 10.41 -2.79 12.54
N LYS A 262 10.50 -2.96 13.86
CA LYS A 262 11.78 -3.09 14.58
C LYS A 262 11.73 -4.27 15.52
N PRO A 263 12.63 -5.26 15.40
CA PRO A 263 12.58 -6.42 16.27
C PRO A 263 12.67 -6.00 17.74
N PRO A 264 11.88 -6.64 18.63
CA PRO A 264 11.79 -6.23 20.03
C PRO A 264 13.13 -6.34 20.78
N HIS A 265 14.04 -7.21 20.33
CA HIS A 265 15.40 -7.30 20.88
C HIS A 265 16.35 -6.16 20.43
N LYS A 266 16.03 -5.44 19.34
CA LYS A 266 16.79 -4.25 18.90
C LYS A 266 16.19 -2.96 19.45
N LEU A 267 14.87 -2.88 19.53
CA LEU A 267 14.12 -1.75 20.07
C LEU A 267 13.08 -2.28 21.05
N THR A 268 13.38 -2.20 22.34
CA THR A 268 12.51 -2.74 23.40
C THR A 268 11.42 -1.73 23.78
N MET A 269 10.43 -2.20 24.55
CA MET A 269 9.42 -1.32 25.13
C MET A 269 10.01 -0.24 26.05
N GLN A 270 11.07 -0.57 26.80
CA GLN A 270 11.78 0.37 27.66
C GLN A 270 12.51 1.45 26.85
N HIS A 271 13.15 1.06 25.72
CA HIS A 271 13.74 2.04 24.80
C HIS A 271 12.69 3.03 24.29
N LEU A 272 11.54 2.54 23.81
CA LEU A 272 10.45 3.39 23.33
C LEU A 272 9.91 4.30 24.43
N HIS A 273 9.68 3.78 25.63
CA HIS A 273 9.11 4.56 26.73
C HIS A 273 9.98 5.73 27.18
N LEU A 274 11.31 5.53 27.23
CA LEU A 274 12.25 6.61 27.55
C LEU A 274 12.51 7.51 26.34
N GLY A 275 12.81 6.92 25.18
CA GLY A 275 13.20 7.68 23.99
C GLY A 275 12.10 8.54 23.39
N LEU A 276 10.83 8.21 23.62
CA LEU A 276 9.69 9.06 23.22
C LEU A 276 9.52 10.31 24.08
N ARG A 277 10.23 10.43 25.22
CA ARG A 277 10.19 11.63 26.09
C ARG A 277 10.96 12.81 25.50
N VAL A 278 11.83 12.55 24.52
CA VAL A 278 12.57 13.58 23.78
C VAL A 278 11.60 14.57 23.16
N THR A 279 11.83 15.87 23.39
CA THR A 279 10.96 16.91 22.82
C THR A 279 11.51 17.50 21.54
N ASP A 280 12.81 17.80 21.48
CA ASP A 280 13.52 18.27 20.30
C ASP A 280 14.60 17.27 19.89
N ILE A 281 14.30 16.43 18.88
CA ILE A 281 15.20 15.36 18.45
C ILE A 281 16.54 15.92 17.96
N TYR A 282 16.50 17.04 17.23
CA TYR A 282 17.72 17.59 16.63
C TYR A 282 18.65 18.19 17.69
N LYS A 283 18.09 18.88 18.68
CA LYS A 283 18.86 19.49 19.77
C LYS A 283 19.31 18.46 20.81
N GLU A 284 18.41 17.59 21.25
CA GLU A 284 18.61 16.70 22.40
C GLU A 284 19.31 15.39 22.01
N VAL A 285 19.17 14.92 20.77
CA VAL A 285 19.78 13.65 20.31
C VAL A 285 20.87 13.92 19.28
N VAL A 286 20.55 14.60 18.17
CA VAL A 286 21.49 14.73 17.04
C VAL A 286 22.70 15.61 17.38
N ASN A 287 22.49 16.73 18.08
CA ASN A 287 23.56 17.66 18.46
C ASN A 287 24.04 17.50 19.91
N ARG A 288 23.73 16.36 20.56
CA ARG A 288 24.16 16.11 21.93
C ARG A 288 25.69 15.97 21.98
N GLN A 289 26.34 16.84 22.75
CA GLN A 289 27.80 16.86 22.84
C GLN A 289 28.37 15.86 23.86
N THR A 290 27.55 15.44 24.83
CA THR A 290 27.99 14.64 25.97
C THR A 290 27.32 13.27 25.97
N ILE A 291 28.15 12.23 25.99
CA ILE A 291 27.72 10.85 26.18
C ILE A 291 27.92 10.50 27.66
N PRO A 292 26.87 10.04 28.38
CA PRO A 292 27.02 9.57 29.75
C PRO A 292 28.07 8.45 29.83
N THR A 293 28.83 8.40 30.94
CA THR A 293 29.83 7.34 31.12
C THR A 293 29.20 6.09 31.73
N SER A 294 29.81 4.92 31.52
CA SER A 294 29.42 3.64 32.13
C SER A 294 29.36 3.63 33.67
N LYS A 295 29.81 4.69 34.34
CA LYS A 295 29.63 4.92 35.78
C LYS A 295 28.18 5.21 36.18
N ASP A 296 27.34 5.63 35.23
CA ASP A 296 25.91 5.84 35.40
C ASP A 296 25.14 5.01 34.36
N PRO A 297 24.86 3.72 34.65
CA PRO A 297 24.22 2.82 33.71
C PRO A 297 22.81 3.25 33.32
N GLU A 298 22.07 3.91 34.21
CA GLU A 298 20.70 4.36 33.93
C GLU A 298 20.70 5.52 32.93
N ALA A 299 21.55 6.54 33.14
CA ALA A 299 21.68 7.65 32.21
C ALA A 299 22.26 7.20 30.85
N LEU A 300 23.17 6.21 30.86
CA LEU A 300 23.72 5.63 29.65
C LEU A 300 22.65 4.86 28.86
N PHE A 301 21.81 4.07 29.53
CA PHE A 301 20.69 3.40 28.88
C PHE A 301 19.69 4.42 28.31
N GLU A 302 19.35 5.48 29.05
CA GLU A 302 18.47 6.54 28.57
C GLU A 302 19.02 7.20 27.30
N TYR A 303 20.32 7.53 27.27
CA TYR A 303 20.99 8.04 26.06
C TYR A 303 20.84 7.09 24.86
N HIS A 304 21.07 5.78 25.06
CA HIS A 304 20.91 4.78 24.01
C HIS A 304 19.45 4.62 23.57
N ALA A 305 18.51 4.66 24.50
CA ALA A 305 17.07 4.62 24.26
C ALA A 305 16.58 5.80 23.41
N GLU A 306 17.01 7.02 23.74
CA GLU A 306 16.76 8.23 22.97
C GLU A 306 17.29 8.10 21.55
N SER A 307 18.55 7.67 21.40
CA SER A 307 19.21 7.55 20.09
C SER A 307 18.54 6.51 19.19
N LEU A 308 18.23 5.32 19.73
CA LEU A 308 17.56 4.25 19.00
C LEU A 308 16.13 4.63 18.58
N THR A 309 15.36 5.19 19.52
CA THR A 309 13.98 5.60 19.27
C THR A 309 13.92 6.73 18.26
N ALA A 310 14.75 7.76 18.41
CA ALA A 310 14.84 8.86 17.45
C ALA A 310 15.25 8.37 16.06
N SER A 311 16.18 7.41 15.96
CA SER A 311 16.63 6.82 14.70
C SER A 311 15.49 6.08 13.98
N ALA A 312 14.72 5.26 14.70
CA ALA A 312 13.56 4.55 14.17
C ALA A 312 12.43 5.51 13.74
N ILE A 313 12.15 6.54 14.56
CA ILE A 313 11.15 7.57 14.25
C ILE A 313 11.57 8.38 13.02
N THR A 314 12.83 8.80 12.93
CA THR A 314 13.36 9.57 11.79
C THR A 314 13.26 8.78 10.49
N GLN A 315 13.50 7.47 10.54
CA GLN A 315 13.31 6.59 9.40
C GLN A 315 11.86 6.58 8.92
N THR A 316 10.93 6.33 9.84
CA THR A 316 9.49 6.26 9.56
C THR A 316 8.96 7.61 9.05
N TYR A 317 9.33 8.70 9.73
CA TYR A 317 8.96 10.07 9.39
C TYR A 317 9.45 10.51 8.01
N ASN A 318 10.66 10.08 7.60
CA ASN A 318 11.14 10.35 6.25
C ASN A 318 10.19 9.80 5.17
N TYR A 319 9.65 8.59 5.37
CA TYR A 319 8.67 8.01 4.44
C TYR A 319 7.33 8.73 4.45
N MET A 320 6.91 9.23 5.61
CA MET A 320 5.69 10.05 5.70
C MET A 320 5.82 11.33 4.87
N ILE A 321 6.96 12.04 4.96
CA ILE A 321 7.19 13.26 4.20
C ILE A 321 7.29 12.99 2.70
N GLU A 322 8.07 11.99 2.28
CA GLU A 322 8.21 11.64 0.85
C GLU A 322 6.89 11.13 0.25
N GLY A 323 6.15 10.34 1.03
CA GLY A 323 4.85 9.80 0.64
C GLY A 323 3.70 10.79 0.72
N GLY A 324 3.88 11.94 1.39
CA GLY A 324 2.80 12.91 1.60
C GLY A 324 1.71 12.37 2.52
N LEU A 325 2.10 11.57 3.51
CA LEU A 325 1.21 10.85 4.42
C LEU A 325 1.03 11.63 5.72
N GLU A 326 -0.20 11.69 6.20
CA GLU A 326 -0.51 12.24 7.53
C GLU A 326 -0.21 11.23 8.63
N TYR A 327 -0.45 9.93 8.37
CA TYR A 327 -0.41 8.86 9.36
C TYR A 327 0.65 7.79 9.06
N SER A 328 1.21 7.20 10.12
CA SER A 328 2.15 6.07 10.04
C SER A 328 2.21 5.31 11.36
N LEU A 329 2.85 4.14 11.34
CA LEU A 329 2.96 3.25 12.48
C LEU A 329 4.39 2.70 12.59
N LEU A 330 4.91 2.61 13.80
CA LEU A 330 6.14 1.90 14.13
C LEU A 330 5.79 0.82 15.16
N THR A 331 6.16 -0.44 14.93
CA THR A 331 5.87 -1.51 15.89
C THR A 331 7.03 -2.44 16.13
N THR A 332 7.10 -2.95 17.37
CA THR A 332 8.04 -3.97 17.81
C THR A 332 7.38 -5.32 18.02
N GLY A 333 6.09 -5.46 17.70
CA GLY A 333 5.26 -6.60 18.07
C GLY A 333 4.75 -6.51 19.52
N GLU A 334 5.59 -6.09 20.46
CA GLU A 334 5.19 -5.86 21.85
C GLU A 334 4.51 -4.50 22.05
N ALA A 335 5.01 -3.47 21.37
CA ALA A 335 4.51 -2.10 21.42
C ALA A 335 4.17 -1.57 20.03
N ILE A 336 3.26 -0.61 20.00
CA ILE A 336 2.81 0.09 18.80
C ILE A 336 2.95 1.59 19.05
N VAL A 337 3.65 2.29 18.18
CA VAL A 337 3.76 3.76 18.17
C VAL A 337 2.96 4.27 16.98
N PHE A 338 1.80 4.87 17.24
CA PHE A 338 0.98 5.54 16.23
C PHE A 338 1.52 6.95 15.99
N LEU A 339 1.70 7.34 14.74
CA LEU A 339 2.32 8.60 14.35
C LEU A 339 1.38 9.45 13.50
N LYS A 340 1.40 10.76 13.73
CA LYS A 340 0.67 11.76 12.93
C LYS A 340 1.51 13.00 12.68
N ILE A 341 1.64 13.41 11.42
CA ILE A 341 2.26 14.69 11.04
C ILE A 341 1.20 15.78 11.02
N ASP A 342 1.53 16.93 11.60
CA ASP A 342 0.79 18.16 11.32
C ASP A 342 1.39 18.85 10.11
N TRP A 343 0.75 18.74 8.96
CA TRP A 343 1.25 19.32 7.71
C TRP A 343 1.19 20.86 7.69
N THR A 344 0.49 21.50 8.62
CA THR A 344 0.59 22.97 8.80
C THR A 344 1.94 23.37 9.40
N ASN A 345 2.54 22.49 10.20
CA ASN A 345 3.91 22.60 10.70
C ASN A 345 4.61 21.24 10.62
N PRO A 346 5.14 20.86 9.43
CA PRO A 346 5.67 19.52 9.19
C PRO A 346 6.76 19.11 10.18
N GLY A 347 7.48 20.06 10.79
CA GLY A 347 8.50 19.79 11.79
C GLY A 347 8.00 19.18 13.09
N THR A 348 6.69 19.15 13.34
CA THR A 348 6.09 18.51 14.52
C THR A 348 5.51 17.15 14.16
N LEU A 349 5.95 16.12 14.89
CA LEU A 349 5.40 14.76 14.83
C LEU A 349 4.67 14.44 16.13
N TYR A 350 3.41 14.04 16.01
CA TYR A 350 2.62 13.53 17.12
C TYR A 350 2.78 12.01 17.24
N TYR A 351 2.84 11.50 18.46
CA TYR A 351 2.94 10.06 18.74
C TYR A 351 1.95 9.60 19.83
N HIS A 352 1.49 8.36 19.72
CA HIS A 352 0.82 7.65 20.81
C HIS A 352 1.47 6.28 20.99
N LEU A 353 1.94 5.97 22.21
CA LEU A 353 2.53 4.68 22.54
C LEU A 353 1.47 3.76 23.16
N ALA A 354 1.21 2.65 22.48
CA ALA A 354 0.33 1.59 22.96
C ALA A 354 1.11 0.31 23.27
N VAL A 355 0.74 -0.37 24.36
CA VAL A 355 1.28 -1.66 24.78
C VAL A 355 0.11 -2.61 25.04
N PRO A 356 -0.39 -3.32 24.01
CA PRO A 356 -1.66 -4.05 24.10
C PRO A 356 -1.74 -5.05 25.24
N SER A 357 -0.66 -5.78 25.55
CA SER A 357 -0.63 -6.75 26.66
C SER A 357 -0.84 -6.09 28.03
N VAL A 358 -0.29 -4.90 28.24
CA VAL A 358 -0.40 -4.14 29.49
C VAL A 358 -1.76 -3.44 29.56
N GLU A 359 -2.22 -2.82 28.48
CA GLU A 359 -3.49 -2.09 28.44
C GLU A 359 -4.70 -3.00 28.60
N VAL A 360 -4.69 -4.19 27.98
CA VAL A 360 -5.76 -5.19 28.14
C VAL A 360 -5.83 -5.67 29.60
N ALA A 361 -4.68 -5.95 30.22
CA ALA A 361 -4.63 -6.39 31.61
C ALA A 361 -5.05 -5.29 32.61
N ALA A 362 -4.82 -4.03 32.27
CA ALA A 362 -5.18 -2.88 33.11
C ALA A 362 -6.67 -2.48 33.01
N GLN A 363 -7.38 -2.91 31.96
CA GLN A 363 -8.74 -2.47 31.67
C GLN A 363 -9.80 -3.47 32.14
N THR A 364 -10.89 -2.96 32.75
CA THR A 364 -11.91 -3.80 33.39
C THR A 364 -13.13 -4.11 32.52
N ASN A 365 -13.66 -3.12 31.79
CA ASN A 365 -14.91 -3.27 31.03
C ASN A 365 -14.71 -3.31 29.51
N ASP A 366 -13.74 -2.55 29.00
CA ASP A 366 -13.58 -2.25 27.57
C ASP A 366 -12.26 -2.80 27.01
N ALA A 367 -11.76 -3.89 27.60
CA ALA A 367 -10.45 -4.46 27.29
C ALA A 367 -10.31 -4.90 25.82
N ASN A 368 -11.41 -5.30 25.16
CA ASN A 368 -11.43 -5.71 23.76
C ASN A 368 -10.92 -4.60 22.81
N TYR A 369 -11.13 -3.33 23.15
CA TYR A 369 -10.68 -2.18 22.35
C TYR A 369 -9.21 -1.79 22.58
N CYS A 370 -8.57 -2.36 23.62
CA CYS A 370 -7.15 -2.22 23.90
C CYS A 370 -6.30 -3.28 23.18
N THR A 371 -6.92 -4.29 22.56
CA THR A 371 -6.20 -5.37 21.85
C THR A 371 -5.44 -4.82 20.63
N ALA A 372 -4.33 -5.48 20.26
CA ALA A 372 -3.52 -5.06 19.11
C ALA A 372 -4.35 -4.95 17.82
N VAL A 373 -5.22 -5.94 17.56
CA VAL A 373 -6.14 -5.94 16.41
C VAL A 373 -7.10 -4.76 16.47
N ALA A 374 -7.70 -4.47 17.62
CA ALA A 374 -8.65 -3.36 17.75
C ALA A 374 -7.97 -1.99 17.58
N GLN A 375 -6.80 -1.79 18.18
CA GLN A 375 -6.06 -0.54 18.04
C GLN A 375 -5.61 -0.32 16.58
N TYR A 376 -5.08 -1.37 15.94
CA TYR A 376 -4.66 -1.32 14.54
C TYR A 376 -5.85 -1.11 13.58
N LEU A 377 -6.99 -1.77 13.82
CA LEU A 377 -8.22 -1.60 13.05
C LEU A 377 -8.72 -0.15 13.12
N ALA A 378 -8.85 0.40 14.33
CA ALA A 378 -9.34 1.76 14.51
C ALA A 378 -8.42 2.79 13.84
N PHE A 379 -7.10 2.60 13.96
CA PHE A 379 -6.12 3.43 13.27
C PHE A 379 -6.20 3.30 11.74
N THR A 380 -6.41 2.09 11.23
CA THR A 380 -6.56 1.85 9.78
C THR A 380 -7.82 2.54 9.24
N LEU A 381 -8.94 2.45 9.96
CA LEU A 381 -10.18 3.15 9.61
C LEU A 381 -10.01 4.67 9.68
N LEU A 382 -9.29 5.18 10.68
CA LEU A 382 -8.96 6.61 10.80
C LEU A 382 -8.12 7.11 9.61
N ALA A 383 -7.10 6.34 9.22
CA ALA A 383 -6.19 6.72 8.14
C ALA A 383 -6.85 6.65 6.75
N ILE A 384 -7.87 5.80 6.59
CA ILE A 384 -8.60 5.62 5.32
C ILE A 384 -9.80 6.54 5.17
N ASP A 385 -10.40 6.97 6.28
CA ASP A 385 -11.49 7.95 6.25
C ASP A 385 -11.07 9.18 5.44
N GLY A 386 -12.02 9.84 4.76
CA GLY A 386 -11.74 10.88 3.75
C GLY A 386 -10.96 12.11 4.26
N LEU A 387 -10.70 12.19 5.57
CA LEU A 387 -9.77 13.12 6.20
C LEU A 387 -8.31 12.62 6.20
N GLY A 388 -8.06 11.32 6.41
CA GLY A 388 -6.72 10.74 6.51
C GLY A 388 -6.06 10.37 5.19
N MET A 389 -6.85 10.21 4.12
CA MET A 389 -6.33 9.99 2.76
C MET A 389 -6.02 11.28 2.00
N ARG A 390 -5.83 12.41 2.69
CA ARG A 390 -5.31 13.62 2.06
C ARG A 390 -3.86 13.39 1.65
N SER A 391 -3.66 12.93 0.41
CA SER A 391 -2.32 12.91 -0.18
C SER A 391 -1.85 14.34 -0.39
N HIS A 392 -0.79 14.72 0.31
CA HIS A 392 -0.18 16.03 0.13
C HIS A 392 0.47 16.16 -1.25
N THR A 393 0.35 17.36 -1.81
CA THR A 393 0.80 17.69 -3.16
C THR A 393 2.32 17.55 -3.31
N GLN A 394 2.83 17.48 -4.54
CA GLN A 394 4.28 17.44 -4.80
C GLN A 394 4.97 18.69 -4.25
N ASP A 395 4.36 19.86 -4.40
CA ASP A 395 4.93 21.12 -3.94
C ASP A 395 4.91 21.28 -2.41
N GLU A 396 3.86 20.82 -1.73
CA GLU A 396 3.84 20.77 -0.25
C GLU A 396 4.96 19.88 0.29
N ARG A 397 5.15 18.70 -0.32
CA ARG A 397 6.23 17.77 0.04
C ARG A 397 7.61 18.34 -0.20
N ASP A 398 7.84 18.96 -1.34
CA ASP A 398 9.12 19.62 -1.65
C ASP A 398 9.39 20.79 -0.69
N GLN A 399 8.36 21.60 -0.39
CA GLN A 399 8.49 22.69 0.58
C GLN A 399 8.83 22.17 1.98
N ALA A 400 8.16 21.13 2.47
CA ALA A 400 8.47 20.49 3.74
C ALA A 400 9.91 19.94 3.73
N THR A 401 10.28 19.22 2.67
CA THR A 401 11.60 18.62 2.48
C THR A 401 12.76 19.63 2.53
N ARG A 402 12.53 20.87 2.07
CA ARG A 402 13.50 21.96 2.10
C ARG A 402 13.64 22.63 3.47
N LYS A 403 12.56 22.67 4.27
CA LYS A 403 12.54 23.29 5.60
C LYS A 403 13.08 22.39 6.71
N LEU A 404 12.91 21.08 6.57
CA LEU A 404 13.23 20.10 7.61
C LEU A 404 14.74 19.85 7.76
N ASN A 405 15.16 19.64 9.00
CA ASN A 405 16.52 19.24 9.31
C ASN A 405 16.82 17.85 8.72
N LYS A 406 18.09 17.61 8.40
CA LYS A 406 18.56 16.32 7.92
C LYS A 406 19.44 15.66 8.97
N TRP A 407 19.25 14.37 9.18
CA TRP A 407 20.10 13.55 10.04
C TRP A 407 20.62 12.37 9.22
N GLU A 408 21.94 12.23 9.17
CA GLU A 408 22.59 11.09 8.54
C GLU A 408 22.49 9.89 9.49
N VAL A 409 21.44 9.09 9.32
CA VAL A 409 21.07 8.06 10.28
C VAL A 409 20.63 6.75 9.62
N SER A 410 21.05 5.65 10.24
CA SER A 410 20.58 4.30 9.96
C SER A 410 20.35 3.60 11.28
N PHE A 411 19.16 3.03 11.48
CA PHE A 411 18.81 2.34 12.71
C PHE A 411 19.79 1.21 13.05
N ASP A 412 20.14 0.37 12.07
CA ASP A 412 21.10 -0.72 12.29
C ASP A 412 22.49 -0.21 12.66
N LEU A 413 22.94 0.91 12.08
CA LEU A 413 24.23 1.50 12.45
C LEU A 413 24.19 2.12 13.85
N THR A 414 23.09 2.79 14.21
CA THR A 414 22.87 3.30 15.58
C THR A 414 22.93 2.13 16.57
N TYR A 415 22.21 1.04 16.31
CA TYR A 415 22.22 -0.14 17.17
C TYR A 415 23.59 -0.83 17.24
N GLN A 416 24.28 -0.96 16.11
CA GLN A 416 25.61 -1.56 16.06
C GLN A 416 26.68 -0.72 16.78
N SER A 417 26.51 0.60 16.84
CA SER A 417 27.42 1.50 17.54
C SER A 417 27.40 1.33 19.07
N ILE A 418 26.31 0.78 19.61
CA ILE A 418 26.17 0.47 21.04
C ILE A 418 26.97 -0.81 21.34
N PRO A 419 27.96 -0.79 22.26
CA PRO A 419 28.70 -1.98 22.68
C PRO A 419 27.77 -3.09 23.17
N ALA A 420 28.10 -4.35 22.90
CA ALA A 420 27.22 -5.47 23.23
C ALA A 420 26.93 -5.56 24.74
N GLU A 421 27.90 -5.19 25.57
CA GLU A 421 27.82 -5.13 27.03
C GLU A 421 26.86 -4.03 27.52
N GLU A 422 26.67 -2.98 26.72
CA GLU A 422 25.81 -1.83 27.00
C GLU A 422 24.41 -1.98 26.41
N ARG A 423 24.15 -3.00 25.58
CA ARG A 423 22.80 -3.35 25.08
C ARG A 423 21.94 -4.06 26.13
N SER A 424 22.33 -3.95 27.40
CA SER A 424 21.59 -4.57 28.51
C SER A 424 20.23 -3.92 28.67
N ILE A 425 19.22 -4.74 28.95
CA ILE A 425 17.82 -4.32 29.06
C ILE A 425 17.62 -3.78 30.49
N LEU A 426 17.05 -2.57 30.63
CA LEU A 426 16.53 -2.12 31.92
C LEU A 426 15.53 -3.14 32.44
N SER A 427 15.76 -3.64 33.65
CA SER A 427 14.83 -4.57 34.32
C SER A 427 13.42 -3.97 34.38
N ASP A 428 12.39 -4.79 34.17
CA ASP A 428 10.98 -4.40 34.31
C ASP A 428 10.63 -3.91 35.72
N SER A 429 11.50 -4.18 36.70
CA SER A 429 11.37 -3.68 38.07
C SER A 429 12.04 -2.31 38.30
N SER A 430 12.62 -1.70 37.27
CA SER A 430 13.26 -0.38 37.37
C SER A 430 12.19 0.71 37.60
N PRO A 431 12.37 1.59 38.61
CA PRO A 431 11.43 2.69 38.84
C PRO A 431 11.38 3.71 37.70
N ALA A 432 12.40 3.73 36.83
CA ALA A 432 12.45 4.61 35.65
C ALA A 432 11.46 4.21 34.53
N TYR A 433 10.97 2.96 34.55
CA TYR A 433 10.05 2.42 33.56
C TYR A 433 8.68 2.12 34.19
N GLN A 434 7.65 2.81 33.73
CA GLN A 434 6.26 2.49 34.02
C GLN A 434 5.49 2.41 32.70
N PRO A 435 5.10 1.22 32.23
CA PRO A 435 4.42 1.10 30.94
C PRO A 435 3.11 1.89 30.96
N PRO A 436 2.73 2.52 29.84
CA PRO A 436 1.46 3.23 29.77
C PRO A 436 0.31 2.23 29.87
N THR A 437 -0.43 2.28 30.98
CA THR A 437 -1.55 1.36 31.23
C THR A 437 -2.88 1.91 30.71
N TYR A 438 -3.05 3.23 30.76
CA TYR A 438 -4.30 3.93 30.46
C TYR A 438 -5.56 3.36 31.16
N GLY A 439 -5.42 2.58 32.24
CA GLY A 439 -6.54 1.88 32.88
C GLY A 439 -7.58 2.79 33.54
N ASN A 440 -7.22 4.04 33.82
CA ASN A 440 -8.15 5.06 34.31
C ASN A 440 -8.85 5.85 33.19
N VAL A 441 -8.52 5.57 31.93
CA VAL A 441 -9.08 6.26 30.77
C VAL A 441 -10.28 5.47 30.24
N ASP A 442 -11.39 6.16 30.07
CA ASP A 442 -12.60 5.60 29.46
C ASP A 442 -12.34 5.24 27.99
N ARG A 443 -12.49 3.95 27.66
CA ARG A 443 -12.32 3.39 26.30
C ARG A 443 -13.65 3.11 25.61
N SER A 444 -14.78 3.44 26.25
CA SER A 444 -16.10 3.15 25.71
C SER A 444 -16.34 3.88 24.37
N PRO A 445 -16.89 3.18 23.35
CA PRO A 445 -17.20 3.77 22.06
C PRO A 445 -18.17 4.97 22.17
N ILE A 446 -17.83 6.10 21.55
CA ILE A 446 -18.65 7.32 21.58
C ILE A 446 -19.71 7.25 20.48
N ARG A 447 -20.96 6.94 20.85
CA ARG A 447 -22.06 6.88 19.89
C ARG A 447 -22.46 8.28 19.41
N PRO A 448 -22.52 8.55 18.10
CA PRO A 448 -23.08 9.78 17.58
C PRO A 448 -24.50 9.99 18.13
N ARG A 449 -24.75 11.16 18.74
CA ARG A 449 -26.06 11.48 19.28
C ARG A 449 -27.03 11.60 18.09
N LYS A 450 -27.91 10.63 17.90
CA LYS A 450 -29.03 10.77 16.94
C LYS A 450 -29.79 12.04 17.33
N GLN A 451 -29.65 13.11 16.54
CA GLN A 451 -30.59 14.21 16.64
C GLN A 451 -31.98 13.59 16.45
N PRO A 452 -32.91 13.74 17.42
CA PRO A 452 -34.25 13.23 17.23
C PRO A 452 -34.78 13.94 15.99
N ARG A 453 -35.12 13.14 14.96
CA ARG A 453 -35.92 13.62 13.83
C ARG A 453 -37.06 14.41 14.44
N ARG A 454 -37.20 15.70 14.08
CA ARG A 454 -38.38 16.50 14.40
C ARG A 454 -39.58 15.72 13.85
N GLY A 455 -40.20 14.94 14.72
CA GLY A 455 -41.42 14.22 14.44
C GLY A 455 -42.50 15.23 14.19
N LEU A 456 -43.30 14.97 13.16
CA LEU A 456 -44.62 15.54 12.95
C LEU A 456 -45.33 15.63 14.31
N VAL A 457 -45.57 16.85 14.77
CA VAL A 457 -46.46 17.10 15.90
C VAL A 457 -47.88 16.88 15.39
N HIS A 458 -48.43 15.70 15.64
CA HIS A 458 -49.87 15.56 15.79
C HIS A 458 -50.24 16.29 17.08
N ALA A 459 -50.99 17.37 16.93
CA ALA A 459 -51.61 18.08 18.03
C ALA A 459 -52.65 17.16 18.70
N ASP A 460 -52.51 16.97 20.01
CA ASP A 460 -53.64 16.91 20.90
C ASP A 460 -53.23 17.44 22.28
N GLY A 461 -54.19 18.08 22.93
CA GLY A 461 -53.97 19.13 23.91
C GLY A 461 -53.58 18.68 25.32
N GLY A 462 -53.03 19.63 26.07
CA GLY A 462 -53.40 19.75 27.47
C GLY A 462 -52.29 20.12 28.45
N ILE A 463 -52.28 21.41 28.80
CA ILE A 463 -52.07 21.94 30.16
C ILE A 463 -50.62 21.98 30.67
N GLN A 464 -50.00 23.17 30.56
CA GLN A 464 -49.02 23.68 31.52
C GLN A 464 -49.73 24.45 32.64
N PRO A 465 -49.12 24.51 33.83
CA PRO A 465 -48.70 25.81 34.38
C PRO A 465 -47.34 25.68 35.13
N SER A 466 -46.49 26.68 35.38
CA SER A 466 -46.45 28.13 35.15
C SER A 466 -45.12 28.67 35.76
N LYS A 467 -44.78 29.94 35.44
CA LYS A 467 -43.85 30.88 36.12
C LYS A 467 -42.37 30.76 35.73
N ARG A 468 -41.62 31.84 35.44
CA ARG A 468 -41.80 33.31 35.47
C ARG A 468 -40.64 33.91 34.66
N ASP A 469 -40.92 34.92 33.84
CA ASP A 469 -40.30 36.27 33.81
C ASP A 469 -38.82 36.37 34.27
N ASP A 470 -37.86 36.92 33.53
CA ASP A 470 -37.84 38.28 32.95
C ASP A 470 -36.85 38.40 31.77
N LYS A 471 -37.19 39.23 30.77
CA LYS A 471 -36.25 39.89 29.83
C LYS A 471 -35.93 41.30 30.34
N PRO A 472 -34.84 41.94 29.86
CA PRO A 472 -34.99 43.01 28.85
C PRO A 472 -33.91 42.91 27.74
N GLU A 473 -34.24 42.92 26.44
CA GLU A 473 -34.52 44.06 25.54
C GLU A 473 -33.28 44.75 24.91
N SER A 474 -33.20 44.65 23.58
CA SER A 474 -32.65 45.61 22.61
C SER A 474 -33.11 45.09 21.22
N SER A 475 -34.22 45.59 20.62
CA SER A 475 -34.37 46.79 19.75
C SER A 475 -33.45 46.72 18.51
N ASP A 476 -33.87 46.76 17.25
CA ASP A 476 -35.17 47.07 16.61
C ASP A 476 -35.25 46.60 15.13
N GLU A 477 -36.50 46.39 14.68
CA GLU A 477 -37.10 46.60 13.33
C GLU A 477 -36.76 45.74 12.08
N GLU A 478 -37.60 44.69 11.87
CA GLU A 478 -38.67 44.49 10.84
C GLU A 478 -38.51 44.82 9.32
N PRO A 479 -39.34 44.20 8.45
CA PRO A 479 -38.96 43.64 7.14
C PRO A 479 -39.75 44.23 5.95
N ASN A 480 -39.51 43.74 4.72
CA ASN A 480 -40.55 43.74 3.69
C ASN A 480 -40.28 42.76 2.53
N PRO A 481 -41.31 42.42 1.72
CA PRO A 481 -41.54 41.09 1.18
C PRO A 481 -41.52 41.18 -0.36
N ARG A 482 -41.62 40.02 -1.02
CA ARG A 482 -42.34 39.80 -2.30
C ARG A 482 -41.80 38.52 -2.94
N ALA A 483 -42.55 37.44 -2.75
CA ALA A 483 -42.63 36.37 -3.74
C ALA A 483 -43.42 36.87 -4.97
N PRO A 484 -43.28 36.19 -6.12
CA PRO A 484 -44.38 35.32 -6.59
C PRO A 484 -43.89 33.93 -7.05
N THR A 485 -44.41 32.83 -6.49
CA THR A 485 -45.43 31.91 -7.06
C THR A 485 -45.05 31.13 -8.34
N THR A 486 -44.78 29.82 -8.17
CA THR A 486 -45.33 28.58 -8.83
C THR A 486 -45.86 28.64 -10.29
N PRO A 487 -45.86 27.55 -11.13
CA PRO A 487 -46.21 26.18 -10.74
C PRO A 487 -45.48 25.00 -11.45
N THR A 488 -45.63 23.82 -10.85
CA THR A 488 -45.40 22.49 -11.44
C THR A 488 -46.61 22.06 -12.29
N PRO A 489 -46.43 21.13 -13.25
CA PRO A 489 -47.43 20.07 -13.39
C PRO A 489 -46.83 18.66 -13.48
N SER A 490 -47.70 17.70 -13.18
CA SER A 490 -47.49 16.28 -12.92
C SER A 490 -48.14 15.39 -14.02
N GLN A 491 -47.82 14.08 -13.96
CA GLN A 491 -48.46 12.91 -14.64
C GLN A 491 -47.90 12.49 -16.02
N ARG A 492 -47.90 11.23 -16.50
CA ARG A 492 -47.85 9.83 -15.98
C ARG A 492 -47.82 8.92 -17.26
N HIS A 493 -47.14 7.76 -17.19
CA HIS A 493 -47.30 6.52 -18.00
C HIS A 493 -46.61 6.27 -19.38
N THR A 494 -45.71 5.26 -19.34
CA THR A 494 -45.56 4.04 -20.18
C THR A 494 -44.96 4.02 -21.59
N ARG A 495 -43.89 3.17 -21.65
CA ARG A 495 -43.42 2.23 -22.70
C ARG A 495 -42.46 2.73 -23.80
N GLU A 496 -41.58 1.79 -24.16
CA GLU A 496 -40.54 1.77 -25.22
C GLU A 496 -39.20 2.42 -24.82
N GLY A 497 -38.07 1.72 -24.74
CA GLY A 497 -37.59 0.65 -25.61
C GLY A 497 -36.52 1.25 -26.53
N ALA A 498 -35.24 0.94 -26.27
CA ALA A 498 -34.06 1.31 -27.07
C ALA A 498 -33.76 2.82 -27.23
N ARG A 499 -33.12 3.45 -26.23
CA ARG A 499 -32.35 4.72 -26.36
C ARG A 499 -31.56 5.13 -25.10
N ARG A 500 -31.01 4.17 -24.35
CA ARG A 500 -30.36 4.39 -23.04
C ARG A 500 -28.82 4.44 -23.05
N SER A 501 -28.19 4.64 -24.22
CA SER A 501 -26.73 4.68 -24.37
C SER A 501 -26.16 6.04 -24.82
N THR A 502 -26.98 7.08 -24.96
CA THR A 502 -26.51 8.38 -25.53
C THR A 502 -26.81 9.60 -24.66
N ARG A 503 -27.20 9.42 -23.39
CA ARG A 503 -27.42 10.52 -22.42
C ARG A 503 -26.59 10.47 -21.13
N LEU A 504 -25.79 9.42 -20.91
CA LEU A 504 -24.83 9.39 -19.81
C LEU A 504 -23.52 10.12 -20.12
N ALA A 505 -23.37 10.66 -21.34
CA ALA A 505 -22.21 11.46 -21.77
C ALA A 505 -22.38 12.98 -21.55
N MET A 506 -23.45 13.47 -20.90
CA MET A 506 -23.71 14.92 -20.76
C MET A 506 -24.14 15.41 -19.37
N GLN A 507 -23.96 14.63 -18.29
CA GLN A 507 -24.16 15.13 -16.92
C GLN A 507 -22.89 15.02 -16.07
N ARG A 508 -21.90 15.85 -16.39
CA ARG A 508 -20.95 16.43 -15.44
C ARG A 508 -20.97 17.95 -15.61
N ARG A 509 -22.04 18.60 -15.14
CA ARG A 509 -22.07 20.05 -14.90
C ARG A 509 -22.75 20.29 -13.55
N GLY A 510 -21.94 20.67 -12.57
CA GLY A 510 -22.36 21.07 -11.23
C GLY A 510 -21.14 21.33 -10.35
N SER A 511 -20.72 22.60 -10.29
CA SER A 511 -19.81 23.25 -9.33
C SER A 511 -18.44 22.63 -8.99
N SER A 512 -17.37 23.16 -9.59
CA SER A 512 -16.44 24.08 -8.89
C SER A 512 -15.39 24.59 -9.89
N VAL A 513 -15.20 25.89 -9.92
CA VAL A 513 -14.23 26.59 -10.77
C VAL A 513 -12.86 26.42 -10.12
N ASN A 514 -12.04 25.48 -10.62
CA ASN A 514 -10.56 25.45 -10.60
C ASN A 514 -9.98 24.04 -10.83
N ASN A 515 -10.26 23.40 -11.99
CA ASN A 515 -9.59 22.13 -12.32
C ASN A 515 -9.37 22.00 -13.85
N SER A 516 -8.50 22.84 -14.40
CA SER A 516 -8.35 23.04 -15.86
C SER A 516 -7.36 22.08 -16.55
N GLY A 517 -6.72 21.16 -15.82
CA GLY A 517 -5.67 20.26 -16.35
C GLY A 517 -6.13 18.83 -16.73
N GLN A 518 -7.14 18.27 -16.08
CA GLN A 518 -7.37 16.81 -16.11
C GLN A 518 -8.22 16.30 -17.29
N GLN A 519 -8.97 17.15 -18.00
CA GLN A 519 -9.92 16.73 -19.05
C GLN A 519 -9.47 17.02 -20.50
N ARG A 520 -8.22 17.39 -20.76
CA ARG A 520 -7.77 17.79 -22.11
C ARG A 520 -7.34 16.62 -22.98
N ASP A 521 -7.72 16.58 -24.25
CA ASP A 521 -7.23 15.57 -25.18
C ASP A 521 -5.76 15.85 -25.57
N PHE A 522 -5.04 14.81 -25.97
CA PHE A 522 -3.66 14.94 -26.46
C PHE A 522 -3.61 15.72 -27.77
N CYS A 523 -2.55 16.51 -27.97
CA CYS A 523 -2.27 17.15 -29.25
C CYS A 523 -1.95 16.11 -30.32
N THR A 524 -2.30 16.42 -31.57
CA THR A 524 -2.02 15.55 -32.72
C THR A 524 -0.52 15.44 -33.00
N GLN A 525 -0.09 14.30 -33.57
CA GLN A 525 1.26 14.04 -34.04
C GLN A 525 1.71 15.13 -35.01
N LYS A 526 0.86 15.51 -35.98
CA LYS A 526 1.15 16.60 -36.93
C LYS A 526 1.34 17.96 -36.23
N CYS A 527 0.51 18.28 -35.23
CA CYS A 527 0.64 19.52 -34.47
C CYS A 527 1.98 19.59 -33.72
N LEU A 528 2.35 18.51 -33.05
CA LEU A 528 3.59 18.45 -32.27
C LEU A 528 4.83 18.38 -33.17
N LEU A 529 4.76 17.68 -34.31
CA LEU A 529 5.82 17.73 -35.32
C LEU A 529 5.99 19.13 -35.91
N GLY A 530 4.87 19.84 -36.14
CA GLY A 530 4.87 21.21 -36.62
C GLY A 530 5.54 22.17 -35.64
N LEU A 531 5.32 22.00 -34.34
CA LEU A 531 6.05 22.72 -33.30
C LEU A 531 7.56 22.46 -33.34
N VAL A 532 7.97 21.19 -33.43
CA VAL A 532 9.39 20.79 -33.42
C VAL A 532 10.14 21.27 -34.68
N ARG A 533 9.50 21.18 -35.85
CA ARG A 533 10.13 21.52 -37.15
C ARG A 533 9.83 22.94 -37.65
N GLY A 534 9.01 23.71 -36.93
CA GLY A 534 8.57 25.04 -37.34
C GLY A 534 7.58 25.02 -38.52
N TYR A 535 6.80 23.95 -38.68
CA TYR A 535 5.73 23.88 -39.68
C TYR A 535 4.45 24.58 -39.20
N ALA A 536 3.42 24.60 -40.05
CA ALA A 536 2.14 25.19 -39.73
C ALA A 536 1.39 24.42 -38.64
N LEU A 537 0.62 25.14 -37.83
CA LEU A 537 -0.24 24.60 -36.79
C LEU A 537 -1.34 23.74 -37.43
N ASP A 538 -1.44 22.48 -36.99
CA ASP A 538 -2.49 21.57 -37.40
C ASP A 538 -3.86 22.04 -36.86
N GLN A 539 -4.78 22.31 -37.78
CA GLN A 539 -6.12 22.80 -37.49
C GLN A 539 -7.02 21.71 -36.89
N SER A 540 -6.67 20.44 -37.07
CA SER A 540 -7.41 19.30 -36.52
C SER A 540 -7.04 18.96 -35.08
N CYS A 541 -5.99 19.60 -34.52
CA CYS A 541 -5.60 19.41 -33.15
C CYS A 541 -6.71 19.90 -32.20
N PRO A 542 -7.13 19.09 -31.19
CA PRO A 542 -8.19 19.48 -30.26
C PRO A 542 -7.83 20.73 -29.45
N ASN A 543 -6.54 21.01 -29.29
CA ASN A 543 -6.02 22.16 -28.53
C ASN A 543 -5.64 23.37 -29.42
N ALA A 544 -5.88 23.31 -30.74
CA ALA A 544 -5.44 24.33 -31.70
C ALA A 544 -5.93 25.76 -31.38
N ALA A 545 -7.14 25.90 -30.83
CA ALA A 545 -7.71 27.19 -30.45
C ALA A 545 -7.00 27.81 -29.22
N ILE A 546 -6.49 26.96 -28.32
CA ILE A 546 -5.77 27.39 -27.11
C ILE A 546 -4.35 27.79 -27.46
N HIS A 547 -3.70 27.02 -28.35
CA HIS A 547 -2.39 27.40 -28.90
C HIS A 547 -2.40 28.82 -29.48
N ARG A 548 -3.55 29.30 -29.99
CA ARG A 548 -3.69 30.65 -30.57
C ARG A 548 -4.00 31.76 -29.58
N HIS A 549 -4.48 31.44 -28.38
CA HIS A 549 -4.94 32.45 -27.42
C HIS A 549 -3.83 33.38 -26.90
N GLY A 550 -2.55 33.02 -27.07
CA GLY A 550 -1.40 33.85 -26.70
C GLY A 550 -0.82 34.72 -27.82
N ALA A 551 -1.33 34.66 -29.06
CA ALA A 551 -0.81 35.44 -30.19
C ALA A 551 -1.45 36.83 -30.22
N THR A 552 -0.81 37.83 -29.60
CA THR A 552 -1.32 39.21 -29.48
C THR A 552 -1.19 40.06 -30.76
N THR A 553 -1.05 39.47 -31.94
CA THR A 553 -0.96 40.23 -33.20
C THR A 553 -1.92 39.69 -34.25
N HIS A 554 -2.99 40.45 -34.49
CA HIS A 554 -3.89 40.31 -35.63
C HIS A 554 -3.15 40.69 -36.93
N HIS A 555 -2.36 39.76 -37.45
CA HIS A 555 -1.95 39.75 -38.85
C HIS A 555 -2.48 38.45 -39.47
N ASP A 556 -3.11 38.55 -40.65
CA ASP A 556 -3.89 37.49 -41.32
C ASP A 556 -3.11 36.18 -41.64
N GLY A 557 -1.81 36.09 -41.29
CA GLY A 557 -0.99 34.88 -41.38
C GLY A 557 -0.56 34.25 -40.03
N ALA A 558 -0.82 34.90 -38.89
CA ALA A 558 -0.42 34.42 -37.55
C ALA A 558 -1.27 33.25 -37.06
N ALA A 559 -2.51 33.12 -37.54
CA ALA A 559 -3.46 32.09 -37.12
C ALA A 559 -3.09 30.66 -37.57
N LEU A 560 -2.11 30.52 -38.47
CA LEU A 560 -1.65 29.25 -39.03
C LEU A 560 -0.31 28.77 -38.43
N ARG A 561 0.28 29.51 -37.50
CA ARG A 561 1.59 29.17 -36.91
C ARG A 561 1.48 28.94 -35.41
N HIS A 562 2.45 28.21 -34.87
CA HIS A 562 2.64 28.11 -33.43
C HIS A 562 3.11 29.47 -32.89
N PRO A 563 2.60 29.94 -31.73
CA PRO A 563 3.02 31.22 -31.12
C PRO A 563 4.43 31.18 -30.53
N VAL A 564 4.97 29.97 -30.31
CA VAL A 564 6.30 29.72 -29.76
C VAL A 564 7.01 28.72 -30.65
N ASP A 565 8.33 28.88 -30.77
CA ASP A 565 9.18 27.85 -31.37
C ASP A 565 9.47 26.71 -30.37
N HIS A 566 10.14 25.66 -30.84
CA HIS A 566 10.48 24.50 -30.04
C HIS A 566 11.37 24.82 -28.82
N ALA A 567 12.34 25.71 -28.97
CA ALA A 567 13.26 26.08 -27.89
C ALA A 567 12.54 26.91 -26.81
N GLN A 568 11.71 27.87 -27.22
CA GLN A 568 10.85 28.64 -26.35
C GLN A 568 9.86 27.74 -25.61
N TRP A 569 9.22 26.81 -26.31
CA TRP A 569 8.32 25.82 -25.71
C TRP A 569 9.02 25.00 -24.63
N LEU A 570 10.24 24.48 -24.89
CA LEU A 570 10.98 23.67 -23.93
C LEU A 570 11.39 24.50 -22.70
N ASN A 571 11.81 25.76 -22.90
CA ASN A 571 12.13 26.67 -21.79
C ASN A 571 10.92 27.00 -20.93
N LEU A 572 9.75 27.21 -21.55
CA LEU A 572 8.49 27.44 -20.82
C LEU A 572 8.07 26.20 -20.02
N LEU A 573 8.23 25.01 -20.60
CA LEU A 573 7.95 23.75 -19.89
C LEU A 573 8.89 23.57 -18.69
N ARG A 574 10.19 23.86 -18.85
CA ARG A 574 11.16 23.83 -17.74
C ARG A 574 10.78 24.82 -16.64
N ALA A 575 10.43 26.06 -17.00
CA ALA A 575 9.99 27.07 -16.03
C ALA A 575 8.69 26.67 -15.30
N GLN A 576 7.75 26.03 -16.00
CA GLN A 576 6.54 25.48 -15.37
C GLN A 576 6.90 24.38 -14.36
N LEU A 577 7.70 23.38 -14.76
CA LEU A 577 8.08 22.26 -13.89
C LEU A 577 8.98 22.70 -12.73
N GLU A 578 9.76 23.76 -12.91
CA GLU A 578 10.51 24.40 -11.82
C GLU A 578 9.57 25.09 -10.82
N THR A 579 8.43 25.61 -11.28
CA THR A 579 7.45 26.31 -10.45
C THR A 579 6.52 25.36 -9.70
N THR A 580 6.02 24.31 -10.36
CA THR A 580 5.10 23.34 -9.77
C THR A 580 5.19 21.97 -10.45
N LEU A 581 5.04 20.92 -9.66
CA LEU A 581 4.87 19.54 -10.13
C LEU A 581 3.47 19.00 -9.89
N ASP A 582 2.52 19.87 -9.54
CA ASP A 582 1.12 19.51 -9.31
C ASP A 582 0.24 19.89 -10.50
N ASP A 583 0.46 21.08 -11.07
CA ASP A 583 -0.32 21.55 -12.20
C ASP A 583 0.26 21.12 -13.55
N GLY A 584 -0.59 20.55 -14.40
CA GLY A 584 -0.24 20.21 -15.78
C GLY A 584 0.66 18.98 -15.93
N ILE A 585 0.84 18.19 -14.89
CA ILE A 585 1.50 16.87 -14.95
C ILE A 585 0.66 15.87 -14.15
N THR A 586 0.39 14.70 -14.72
CA THR A 586 -0.42 13.67 -14.06
C THR A 586 0.08 12.28 -14.45
N PRO A 587 0.38 11.39 -13.49
CA PRO A 587 0.80 10.03 -13.82
C PRO A 587 -0.34 9.29 -14.50
N LEU A 588 -0.04 8.71 -15.66
CA LEU A 588 -0.88 7.73 -16.32
C LEU A 588 -0.48 6.40 -15.70
N LYS A 589 -1.41 5.71 -15.03
CA LYS A 589 -1.20 4.49 -14.20
C LYS A 589 -0.67 3.26 -14.96
N GLN A 590 -0.04 3.49 -16.12
CA GLN A 590 0.73 2.56 -16.92
C GLN A 590 2.22 2.74 -16.54
N SER A 591 2.73 1.82 -15.72
CA SER A 591 4.16 1.74 -15.42
C SER A 591 4.80 0.62 -16.22
N GLY A 592 5.90 0.93 -16.91
CA GLY A 592 6.83 -0.07 -17.39
C GLY A 592 7.78 -0.52 -16.27
N ALA A 593 8.71 -1.42 -16.60
CA ALA A 593 9.74 -1.85 -15.66
C ALA A 593 10.76 -0.75 -15.32
N ARG A 594 10.90 0.28 -16.17
CA ARG A 594 11.96 1.32 -16.07
C ARG A 594 11.45 2.75 -16.14
N CYS A 595 10.20 2.97 -16.55
CA CYS A 595 9.61 4.30 -16.60
C CYS A 595 8.12 4.27 -16.24
N VAL A 596 7.61 5.42 -15.85
CA VAL A 596 6.18 5.67 -15.60
C VAL A 596 5.70 6.70 -16.61
N LEU A 597 4.52 6.50 -17.17
CA LEU A 597 3.95 7.46 -18.11
C LEU A 597 3.28 8.62 -17.38
N PHE A 598 3.40 9.81 -17.94
CA PHE A 598 2.75 11.02 -17.49
C PHE A 598 2.01 11.67 -18.63
N LYS A 599 0.85 12.23 -18.35
CA LYS A 599 0.20 13.22 -19.19
C LYS A 599 0.69 14.59 -18.75
N VAL A 600 1.30 15.32 -19.69
CA VAL A 600 1.86 16.64 -19.41
C VAL A 600 1.19 17.67 -20.31
N THR A 601 0.84 18.82 -19.75
CA THR A 601 0.28 19.97 -20.45
C THR A 601 1.09 21.22 -20.12
N LEU A 602 1.63 21.88 -21.16
CA LEU A 602 2.17 23.23 -21.00
C LEU A 602 0.99 24.19 -20.81
N LEU A 603 0.78 24.69 -19.59
CA LEU A 603 -0.43 25.42 -19.19
C LEU A 603 -0.62 26.71 -19.98
N ALA A 604 0.47 27.43 -20.29
CA ALA A 604 0.43 28.70 -20.99
C ALA A 604 -0.23 28.64 -22.38
N TYR A 605 -0.05 27.51 -23.09
CA TYR A 605 -0.51 27.35 -24.48
C TYR A 605 -1.36 26.09 -24.69
N GLY A 606 -1.54 25.24 -23.68
CA GLY A 606 -2.34 24.02 -23.77
C GLY A 606 -1.73 22.88 -24.58
N TYR A 607 -0.42 22.86 -24.82
CA TYR A 607 0.24 21.72 -25.49
C TYR A 607 0.23 20.50 -24.57
N THR A 608 -0.60 19.51 -24.91
CA THR A 608 -0.79 18.28 -24.13
C THR A 608 -0.15 17.09 -24.85
N PHE A 609 0.71 16.36 -24.14
CA PHE A 609 1.54 15.27 -24.68
C PHE A 609 1.83 14.22 -23.60
N VAL A 610 2.51 13.13 -23.97
CA VAL A 610 2.93 12.08 -23.03
C VAL A 610 4.39 12.27 -22.66
N SER A 611 4.73 11.99 -21.41
CA SER A 611 6.11 11.97 -20.94
C SER A 611 6.43 10.63 -20.28
N LYS A 612 7.60 10.07 -20.58
CA LYS A 612 8.20 8.95 -19.85
C LYS A 612 9.04 9.51 -18.72
N GLY A 613 8.63 9.28 -17.48
CA GLY A 613 9.39 9.64 -16.29
C GLY A 613 10.20 8.48 -15.75
N THR A 614 11.44 8.74 -15.34
CA THR A 614 12.33 7.73 -14.77
C THR A 614 13.08 8.22 -13.52
N ILE A 615 13.53 7.25 -12.72
CA ILE A 615 14.53 7.42 -11.66
C ILE A 615 15.95 7.56 -12.25
N GLU A 616 16.88 8.02 -11.42
CA GLU A 616 18.28 8.26 -11.81
C GLU A 616 18.98 7.04 -12.42
N ALA A 617 18.78 5.85 -11.86
CA ALA A 617 19.44 4.62 -12.28
C ALA A 617 19.14 4.21 -13.74
N PHE A 618 18.02 4.67 -14.31
CA PHE A 618 17.59 4.33 -15.67
C PHE A 618 17.65 5.52 -16.65
N ILE A 619 18.15 6.70 -16.23
CA ILE A 619 18.38 7.83 -17.14
C ILE A 619 19.17 7.43 -18.40
N PRO A 620 20.28 6.64 -18.31
CA PRO A 620 21.04 6.25 -19.50
C PRO A 620 20.22 5.44 -20.52
N ASP A 621 19.19 4.72 -20.08
CA ASP A 621 18.33 3.95 -20.99
C ASP A 621 17.41 4.89 -21.78
N LEU A 622 16.79 5.88 -21.10
CA LEU A 622 15.95 6.87 -21.76
C LEU A 622 16.76 7.82 -22.66
N GLU A 623 18.00 8.16 -22.29
CA GLU A 623 18.89 8.94 -23.17
C GLU A 623 19.25 8.18 -24.46
N ARG A 624 19.44 6.85 -24.37
CA ARG A 624 19.61 5.99 -25.56
C ARG A 624 18.34 5.93 -26.39
N GLU A 625 17.18 5.78 -25.77
CA GLU A 625 15.89 5.84 -26.48
C GLU A 625 15.70 7.19 -27.19
N ALA A 626 16.03 8.30 -26.54
CA ALA A 626 16.03 9.63 -27.16
C ALA A 626 17.01 9.73 -28.35
N ALA A 627 18.15 9.03 -28.30
CA ALA A 627 19.06 8.93 -29.45
C ALA A 627 18.45 8.10 -30.60
N VAL A 628 17.65 7.09 -30.30
CA VAL A 628 16.89 6.31 -31.29
C VAL A 628 15.85 7.19 -31.99
N TYR A 629 15.02 7.92 -31.24
CA TYR A 629 14.05 8.83 -31.85
C TYR A 629 14.71 9.89 -32.74
N ARG A 630 15.88 10.42 -32.33
CA ARG A 630 16.68 11.34 -33.17
C ARG A 630 17.20 10.67 -34.46
N ARG A 631 17.54 9.38 -34.43
CA ARG A 631 17.94 8.62 -35.62
C ARG A 631 16.75 8.37 -36.56
N LEU A 632 15.56 8.20 -36.01
CA LEU A 632 14.31 7.93 -36.72
C LEU A 632 13.52 9.21 -37.03
N ASP A 633 14.18 10.37 -37.10
CA ASP A 633 13.54 11.68 -37.31
C ASP A 633 12.57 11.67 -38.49
N ASP A 634 12.97 11.09 -39.63
CA ASP A 634 12.15 11.04 -40.85
C ASP A 634 10.96 10.06 -40.77
N LEU A 635 10.90 9.19 -39.76
CA LEU A 635 9.77 8.30 -39.48
C LEU A 635 8.81 8.83 -38.40
N GLN A 636 9.16 9.94 -37.73
CA GLN A 636 8.31 10.53 -36.70
C GLN A 636 7.00 11.06 -37.30
N SER A 637 5.89 10.91 -36.57
CA SER A 637 4.52 11.16 -37.03
C SER A 637 4.03 10.21 -38.14
N ILE A 638 4.78 9.14 -38.45
CA ILE A 638 4.39 8.13 -39.44
C ILE A 638 4.39 6.74 -38.80
N LEU A 639 5.55 6.29 -38.32
CA LEU A 639 5.77 4.94 -37.77
C LEU A 639 6.21 4.95 -36.30
N VAL A 640 6.70 6.09 -35.82
CA VAL A 640 7.10 6.30 -34.43
C VAL A 640 6.56 7.65 -33.93
N PRO A 641 6.29 7.80 -32.62
CA PRO A 641 5.84 9.07 -32.07
C PRO A 641 6.85 10.20 -32.27
N VAL A 642 6.33 11.43 -32.34
CA VAL A 642 7.18 12.63 -32.35
C VAL A 642 7.92 12.80 -31.01
N PHE A 643 9.24 12.97 -31.07
CA PHE A 643 10.07 13.26 -29.93
C PHE A 643 10.21 14.77 -29.73
N LEU A 644 9.73 15.25 -28.58
CA LEU A 644 9.68 16.66 -28.23
C LEU A 644 10.91 17.12 -27.46
N GLY A 645 11.74 16.20 -26.96
CA GLY A 645 12.89 16.51 -26.12
C GLY A 645 12.81 15.84 -24.75
N ALA A 646 13.73 16.21 -23.87
CA ALA A 646 13.79 15.69 -22.51
C ALA A 646 14.07 16.82 -21.51
N VAL A 647 13.58 16.65 -20.29
CA VAL A 647 13.76 17.58 -19.17
C VAL A 647 14.33 16.80 -17.99
N ASP A 648 15.50 17.22 -17.52
CA ASP A 648 16.06 16.78 -16.25
C ASP A 648 15.56 17.71 -15.14
N LEU A 649 14.95 17.14 -14.11
CA LEU A 649 14.40 17.88 -12.97
C LEU A 649 15.47 18.20 -11.91
N ARG A 650 16.62 17.50 -11.91
CA ARG A 650 17.68 17.71 -10.92
C ARG A 650 18.26 19.14 -10.97
N PRO A 651 18.57 19.71 -12.15
CA PRO A 651 19.02 21.11 -12.23
C PRO A 651 17.95 22.13 -11.82
N LEU A 652 16.66 21.74 -11.84
CA LEU A 652 15.54 22.56 -11.37
C LEU A 652 15.34 22.42 -9.85
N ASN A 653 16.15 21.61 -9.17
CA ASN A 653 15.99 21.23 -7.77
C ASN A 653 14.58 20.67 -7.47
N ARG A 654 14.07 19.85 -8.38
CA ARG A 654 12.74 19.22 -8.28
C ARG A 654 12.86 17.70 -8.38
N THR A 655 11.98 17.02 -7.64
CA THR A 655 11.82 15.57 -7.65
C THR A 655 10.34 15.28 -7.61
N TYR A 656 9.85 14.44 -8.52
CA TYR A 656 8.46 13.99 -8.49
C TYR A 656 8.38 12.68 -7.68
N PHE A 657 7.72 12.73 -6.53
CA PHE A 657 7.53 11.60 -5.62
C PHE A 657 6.32 10.78 -6.07
N LEU A 658 6.55 9.65 -6.74
CA LEU A 658 5.48 8.82 -7.29
C LEU A 658 4.96 7.81 -6.28
N ASP A 659 5.87 7.04 -5.69
CA ASP A 659 5.60 5.91 -4.80
C ASP A 659 6.74 5.82 -3.75
N LEU A 660 6.69 4.83 -2.85
CA LEU A 660 7.64 4.72 -1.74
C LEU A 660 9.04 4.48 -2.32
N ARG A 661 9.93 5.46 -2.09
CA ARG A 661 11.29 5.48 -2.64
C ARG A 661 11.36 5.44 -4.17
N VAL A 662 10.34 5.98 -4.86
CA VAL A 662 10.34 6.17 -6.32
C VAL A 662 10.42 7.66 -6.64
N TYR A 663 11.63 8.10 -6.98
CA TYR A 663 11.96 9.50 -7.21
C TYR A 663 12.15 9.76 -8.71
N ILE A 664 11.11 10.27 -9.37
CA ILE A 664 11.17 10.59 -10.80
C ILE A 664 11.91 11.92 -10.95
N VAL A 665 13.03 11.88 -11.68
CA VAL A 665 13.96 13.01 -11.83
C VAL A 665 14.26 13.36 -13.28
N HIS A 666 13.81 12.54 -14.23
CA HIS A 666 14.02 12.77 -15.65
C HIS A 666 12.75 12.44 -16.45
N LEU A 667 12.38 13.33 -17.37
CA LEU A 667 11.17 13.27 -18.18
C LEU A 667 11.53 13.31 -19.67
N THR A 668 11.18 12.28 -20.44
CA THR A 668 11.29 12.26 -21.90
C THR A 668 9.94 12.54 -22.54
N CYS A 669 9.83 13.61 -23.31
CA CYS A 669 8.58 14.12 -23.86
C CYS A 669 8.31 13.56 -25.28
N LEU A 670 7.15 12.94 -25.47
CA LEU A 670 6.72 12.28 -26.70
C LEU A 670 5.28 12.68 -27.06
N ALA A 671 4.96 12.73 -28.34
CA ALA A 671 3.57 12.76 -28.78
C ALA A 671 2.84 11.46 -28.40
N PHE A 672 1.52 11.53 -28.16
CA PHE A 672 0.73 10.35 -27.80
C PHE A 672 0.66 9.35 -28.97
N GLY A 673 1.20 8.15 -28.78
CA GLY A 673 1.37 7.15 -29.84
C GLY A 673 0.08 6.45 -30.30
N GLY A 674 -0.99 6.51 -29.52
CA GLY A 674 -2.27 5.85 -29.84
C GLY A 674 -2.73 4.88 -28.75
N GLU A 675 -3.76 4.11 -29.06
CA GLU A 675 -4.38 3.13 -28.15
C GLU A 675 -3.74 1.75 -28.35
N ASP A 676 -3.69 0.94 -27.28
CA ASP A 676 -3.27 -0.47 -27.34
C ASP A 676 -4.29 -1.28 -28.15
N LEU A 677 -3.78 -2.26 -28.90
CA LEU A 677 -4.54 -3.26 -29.67
C LEU A 677 -5.60 -4.00 -28.83
N TYR A 678 -5.38 -4.23 -27.54
CA TYR A 678 -6.31 -5.00 -26.69
C TYR A 678 -7.54 -4.22 -26.22
N GLU A 679 -7.49 -2.89 -26.14
CA GLU A 679 -8.63 -2.08 -25.69
C GLU A 679 -9.76 -2.02 -26.73
N ARG A 680 -9.48 -2.46 -27.97
CA ARG A 680 -10.44 -2.55 -29.07
C ARG A 680 -10.75 -4.02 -29.42
N ARG A 681 -11.50 -4.71 -28.55
CA ARG A 681 -12.17 -5.97 -28.96
C ARG A 681 -13.22 -5.64 -30.03
N GLY A 682 -12.86 -5.68 -31.31
CA GLY A 682 -13.84 -5.58 -32.40
C GLY A 682 -13.37 -5.24 -33.81
N ALA A 683 -12.14 -4.78 -34.05
CA ALA A 683 -11.65 -4.55 -35.42
C ALA A 683 -10.13 -4.70 -35.49
N MET A 684 -9.64 -5.77 -36.14
CA MET A 684 -8.23 -5.88 -36.49
C MET A 684 -7.92 -4.95 -37.68
N ASP A 685 -7.69 -3.67 -37.39
CA ASP A 685 -7.24 -2.68 -38.39
C ASP A 685 -5.72 -2.75 -38.66
N ILE A 686 -4.96 -3.50 -37.84
CA ILE A 686 -3.51 -3.70 -37.99
C ILE A 686 -3.21 -5.12 -38.45
N THR A 687 -2.45 -5.24 -39.54
CA THR A 687 -1.97 -6.50 -40.10
C THR A 687 -0.53 -6.81 -39.68
N GLU A 688 -0.20 -8.10 -39.60
CA GLU A 688 1.19 -8.56 -39.39
C GLU A 688 2.16 -7.96 -40.41
N GLN A 689 1.70 -7.80 -41.66
CA GLN A 689 2.51 -7.24 -42.73
C GLN A 689 2.84 -5.76 -42.48
N GLN A 690 1.88 -4.96 -42.02
CA GLN A 690 2.12 -3.55 -41.64
C GLN A 690 3.16 -3.44 -40.53
N VAL A 691 3.08 -4.27 -39.49
CA VAL A 691 4.09 -4.27 -38.40
C VAL A 691 5.47 -4.63 -38.94
N LYS A 692 5.56 -5.67 -39.77
CA LYS A 692 6.82 -6.12 -40.39
C LYS A 692 7.42 -5.05 -41.31
N ASP A 693 6.60 -4.33 -42.06
CA ASP A 693 7.07 -3.24 -42.92
C ASP A 693 7.56 -2.04 -42.11
N SER A 694 6.88 -1.70 -41.01
CA SER A 694 7.34 -0.68 -40.07
C SER A 694 8.69 -1.04 -39.44
N LEU A 695 8.87 -2.30 -39.02
CA LEU A 695 10.14 -2.77 -38.47
C LEU A 695 11.27 -2.76 -39.49
N ARG A 696 11.01 -3.12 -40.75
CA ARG A 696 12.00 -3.01 -41.84
C ARG A 696 12.47 -1.57 -42.02
N ALA A 697 11.54 -0.61 -42.03
CA ALA A 697 11.88 0.80 -42.15
C ALA A 697 12.76 1.30 -40.97
N ILE A 698 12.52 0.79 -39.76
CA ILE A 698 13.34 1.06 -38.57
C ILE A 698 14.74 0.41 -38.71
N HIS A 699 14.78 -0.85 -39.14
CA HIS A 699 16.03 -1.60 -39.37
C HIS A 699 16.91 -0.95 -40.43
N ASP A 700 16.32 -0.40 -41.49
CA ASP A 700 17.03 0.33 -42.57
C ASP A 700 17.77 1.57 -42.05
N ARG A 701 17.32 2.14 -40.93
CA ARG A 701 18.00 3.27 -40.23
C ARG A 701 19.04 2.81 -39.22
N GLY A 702 19.31 1.51 -39.19
CA GLY A 702 20.30 0.87 -38.33
C GLY A 702 19.84 0.75 -36.88
N VAL A 703 18.53 0.63 -36.64
CA VAL A 703 17.97 0.47 -35.30
C VAL A 703 17.45 -0.95 -35.13
N ILE A 704 17.85 -1.65 -34.07
CA ILE A 704 17.29 -2.94 -33.66
C ILE A 704 16.43 -2.69 -32.43
N HIS A 705 15.18 -3.17 -32.39
CA HIS A 705 14.26 -2.86 -31.28
C HIS A 705 14.51 -3.73 -30.04
N LYS A 706 14.72 -5.05 -30.21
CA LYS A 706 14.95 -6.03 -29.13
C LYS A 706 13.83 -6.25 -28.11
N ASP A 707 12.67 -5.62 -28.27
CA ASP A 707 11.53 -5.76 -27.36
C ASP A 707 10.20 -5.67 -28.13
N VAL A 708 10.13 -6.37 -29.26
CA VAL A 708 8.91 -6.37 -30.09
C VAL A 708 7.86 -7.25 -29.42
N ARG A 709 6.83 -6.62 -28.86
CA ARG A 709 5.69 -7.28 -28.20
C ARG A 709 4.42 -6.47 -28.40
N ALA A 710 3.26 -7.10 -28.23
CA ALA A 710 1.96 -6.45 -28.49
C ALA A 710 1.77 -5.09 -27.76
N PRO A 711 2.15 -4.93 -26.48
CA PRO A 711 2.03 -3.63 -25.78
C PRO A 711 2.87 -2.49 -26.38
N ASN A 712 3.91 -2.82 -27.18
CA ASN A 712 4.80 -1.84 -27.79
C ASN A 712 4.37 -1.46 -29.22
N ILE A 713 3.19 -1.92 -29.66
CA ILE A 713 2.62 -1.66 -30.97
C ILE A 713 1.26 -1.00 -30.79
N LEU A 714 1.17 0.28 -31.14
CA LEU A 714 -0.04 1.08 -30.93
C LEU A 714 -0.73 1.41 -32.26
N PHE A 715 -2.04 1.66 -32.19
CA PHE A 715 -2.80 2.19 -33.32
C PHE A 715 -3.04 3.69 -33.17
N CYS A 716 -2.50 4.48 -34.09
CA CYS A 716 -2.74 5.92 -34.13
C CYS A 716 -3.91 6.23 -35.07
N ARG A 717 -5.03 6.70 -34.51
CA ARG A 717 -6.23 7.08 -35.29
C ARG A 717 -5.97 8.22 -36.27
N GLU A 718 -5.09 9.14 -35.91
CA GLU A 718 -4.76 10.33 -36.73
C GLU A 718 -4.03 9.94 -38.03
N THR A 719 -3.06 9.05 -37.94
CA THR A 719 -2.27 8.60 -39.11
C THR A 719 -2.88 7.39 -39.79
N ASN A 720 -3.92 6.78 -39.18
CA ASN A 720 -4.52 5.51 -39.57
C ASN A 720 -3.45 4.43 -39.77
N GLY A 721 -2.49 4.37 -38.84
CA GLY A 721 -1.27 3.59 -39.00
C GLY A 721 -0.71 3.05 -37.68
N VAL A 722 0.24 2.14 -37.81
CA VAL A 722 0.95 1.51 -36.70
C VAL A 722 2.02 2.45 -36.16
N MET A 723 2.05 2.62 -34.84
CA MET A 723 3.14 3.29 -34.12
C MET A 723 3.91 2.28 -33.30
N ILE A 724 5.23 2.23 -33.49
CA ILE A 724 6.15 1.42 -32.70
C ILE A 724 6.75 2.31 -31.61
N ILE A 725 6.69 1.83 -30.37
CA ILE A 725 7.15 2.56 -29.17
C ILE A 725 8.09 1.70 -28.33
N ASP A 726 8.65 2.31 -27.29
CA ASP A 726 9.45 1.65 -26.26
C ASP A 726 10.81 1.13 -26.76
N PHE A 727 11.70 2.06 -27.11
CA PHE A 727 13.04 1.76 -27.63
C PHE A 727 14.12 1.68 -26.53
N GLU A 728 13.76 1.48 -25.27
CA GLU A 728 14.70 1.48 -24.13
C GLU A 728 15.76 0.37 -24.24
N ARG A 729 15.40 -0.76 -24.88
CA ARG A 729 16.28 -1.91 -25.14
C ARG A 729 16.89 -1.90 -26.54
N ALA A 730 16.58 -0.88 -27.34
CA ALA A 730 17.01 -0.81 -28.72
C ALA A 730 18.53 -0.61 -28.83
N VAL A 731 19.08 -1.07 -29.95
CA VAL A 731 20.50 -0.89 -30.27
C VAL A 731 20.65 -0.10 -31.55
N LEU A 732 21.43 0.99 -31.45
CA LEU A 732 21.89 1.75 -32.59
C LEU A 732 23.12 1.08 -33.19
N LEU A 733 23.02 0.69 -34.46
CA LEU A 733 24.15 0.26 -35.27
C LEU A 733 24.88 1.48 -35.83
N ASP A 734 26.19 1.33 -35.99
CA ASP A 734 26.99 2.28 -36.75
C ASP A 734 26.40 2.41 -38.16
N PRO A 735 26.15 3.64 -38.65
CA PRO A 735 25.63 3.83 -39.99
C PRO A 735 26.58 3.17 -41.00
N PRO A 736 26.08 2.44 -42.00
CA PRO A 736 26.93 1.85 -43.02
C PRO A 736 27.72 2.97 -43.69
N ARG A 737 29.06 2.91 -43.60
CA ARG A 737 29.93 3.85 -44.32
C ARG A 737 29.53 3.79 -45.80
N ARG A 738 29.24 4.96 -46.40
CA ARG A 738 29.05 5.06 -47.85
C ARG A 738 30.25 4.35 -48.51
N PRO A 739 30.02 3.41 -49.44
CA PRO A 739 31.14 2.83 -50.16
C PRO A 739 31.89 3.98 -50.83
N LEU A 740 33.18 4.12 -50.51
CA LEU A 740 34.06 5.02 -51.24
C LEU A 740 33.87 4.68 -52.72
N ALA A 741 33.59 5.69 -53.54
CA ALA A 741 33.42 5.53 -54.98
C ALA A 741 34.53 4.64 -55.55
N LYS A 742 34.18 3.73 -56.47
CA LYS A 742 35.13 2.79 -57.09
C LYS A 742 36.28 3.57 -57.72
N VAL A 743 37.40 3.69 -57.02
CA VAL A 743 38.68 4.04 -57.63
C VAL A 743 39.27 2.73 -58.16
N ALA A 744 39.70 2.78 -59.42
CA ALA A 744 40.21 1.66 -60.21
C ALA A 744 41.32 0.86 -59.47
N PRO A 745 41.47 -0.45 -59.78
CA PRO A 745 42.29 -1.35 -59.00
C PRO A 745 43.78 -1.15 -59.29
N ASN A 746 44.51 -0.52 -58.36
CA ASN A 746 45.96 -0.64 -58.32
C ASN A 746 46.34 -1.80 -57.39
N LYS A 747 46.81 -2.88 -58.02
CA LYS A 747 47.42 -4.06 -57.39
C LYS A 747 48.57 -3.64 -56.46
N ARG A 748 48.38 -3.74 -55.15
CA ARG A 748 49.46 -4.08 -54.22
C ARG A 748 48.92 -4.99 -53.10
N ILE A 749 49.56 -6.14 -53.00
CA ILE A 749 49.39 -7.17 -51.98
C ILE A 749 49.82 -6.56 -50.65
N LEU A 750 48.93 -6.61 -49.65
CA LEU A 750 49.29 -6.54 -48.24
C LEU A 750 48.35 -7.50 -47.50
N GLN A 751 48.96 -8.54 -46.93
CA GLN A 751 48.34 -9.55 -46.09
C GLN A 751 48.02 -8.97 -44.69
N ASP A 752 47.05 -9.62 -44.07
CA ASP A 752 46.65 -9.61 -42.66
C ASP A 752 45.67 -8.55 -42.12
N ALA A 753 44.76 -9.06 -41.31
CA ALA A 753 43.36 -8.68 -41.17
C ALA A 753 43.05 -7.76 -39.97
N PRO A 754 41.88 -7.10 -39.99
CA PRO A 754 40.92 -7.30 -38.90
C PRO A 754 39.53 -7.61 -39.49
N GLY A 755 39.30 -8.87 -39.86
CA GLY A 755 38.08 -9.34 -40.53
C GLY A 755 37.07 -10.06 -39.63
N GLU A 756 37.51 -10.61 -38.49
CA GLU A 756 36.64 -11.44 -37.64
C GLU A 756 35.65 -10.62 -36.83
N GLY A 757 36.08 -9.50 -36.22
CA GLY A 757 35.19 -8.60 -35.47
C GLY A 757 34.09 -7.98 -36.32
N LYS A 758 34.37 -7.66 -37.60
CA LYS A 758 33.38 -7.09 -38.54
C LYS A 758 32.39 -8.14 -39.03
N ARG A 759 32.85 -9.35 -39.34
CA ARG A 759 31.96 -10.48 -39.70
C ARG A 759 31.07 -10.90 -38.53
N HIS A 760 31.60 -10.90 -37.30
CA HIS A 760 30.83 -11.23 -36.10
C HIS A 760 29.74 -10.18 -35.81
N LYS A 761 30.08 -8.88 -35.88
CA LYS A 761 29.09 -7.78 -35.71
C LYS A 761 27.99 -7.82 -36.78
N SER A 762 28.34 -8.10 -38.04
CA SER A 762 27.36 -8.24 -39.13
C SER A 762 26.44 -9.45 -38.94
N ARG A 763 26.96 -10.63 -38.60
CA ARG A 763 26.14 -11.82 -38.32
C ARG A 763 25.22 -11.64 -37.11
N TRP A 764 25.71 -10.95 -36.09
CA TRP A 764 24.92 -10.61 -34.90
C TRP A 764 23.75 -9.67 -35.24
N ALA A 765 24.00 -8.60 -35.98
CA ALA A 765 22.95 -7.67 -36.40
C ALA A 765 21.87 -8.36 -37.26
N THR A 766 22.26 -9.18 -38.23
CA THR A 766 21.31 -9.96 -39.05
C THR A 766 20.46 -10.92 -38.21
N ARG A 767 21.07 -11.56 -37.19
CA ARG A 767 20.35 -12.42 -36.26
C ARG A 767 19.33 -11.63 -35.45
N CYS A 768 19.70 -10.46 -34.94
CA CYS A 768 18.80 -9.62 -34.16
C CYS A 768 17.65 -9.04 -35.00
N PHE A 769 17.90 -8.62 -36.25
CA PHE A 769 16.82 -8.23 -37.16
C PHE A 769 15.83 -9.37 -37.39
N SER A 770 16.33 -10.60 -37.61
CA SER A 770 15.49 -11.79 -37.75
C SER A 770 14.68 -12.09 -36.48
N GLN A 771 15.25 -11.86 -35.30
CA GLN A 771 14.55 -12.00 -34.03
C GLN A 771 13.38 -11.02 -33.89
N ASP A 772 13.60 -9.72 -34.16
CA ASP A 772 12.53 -8.70 -34.14
C ASP A 772 11.38 -9.10 -35.09
N MET A 773 11.72 -9.54 -36.30
CA MET A 773 10.73 -9.96 -37.31
C MET A 773 9.97 -11.24 -36.94
N SER A 774 10.64 -12.16 -36.25
CA SER A 774 10.02 -13.37 -35.70
C SER A 774 9.03 -13.01 -34.59
N MET A 775 9.47 -12.19 -33.63
CA MET A 775 8.63 -11.71 -32.52
C MET A 775 7.37 -10.99 -33.02
N ALA A 776 7.49 -10.16 -34.07
CA ALA A 776 6.35 -9.53 -34.72
C ALA A 776 5.32 -10.54 -35.26
N GLY A 777 5.77 -11.67 -35.81
CA GLY A 777 4.89 -12.74 -36.28
C GLY A 777 4.16 -13.45 -35.13
N TRP A 778 4.84 -13.70 -34.02
CA TRP A 778 4.25 -14.37 -32.84
C TRP A 778 3.09 -13.60 -32.19
N ILE A 779 3.09 -12.26 -32.29
CA ILE A 779 2.01 -11.42 -31.77
C ILE A 779 0.65 -11.83 -32.37
N PHE A 780 0.59 -12.08 -33.68
CA PHE A 780 -0.66 -12.41 -34.39
C PHE A 780 -1.03 -13.90 -34.31
N VAL A 781 -0.13 -14.75 -33.81
CA VAL A 781 -0.42 -16.16 -33.51
C VAL A 781 -1.18 -16.26 -32.18
N ASN A 782 -0.72 -15.55 -31.15
CA ASN A 782 -1.33 -15.58 -29.81
C ASN A 782 -2.68 -14.84 -29.72
N ILE A 783 -2.97 -13.88 -30.62
CA ILE A 783 -4.25 -13.16 -30.64
C ILE A 783 -5.37 -13.99 -31.31
N LYS A 784 -5.03 -15.03 -32.08
CA LYS A 784 -6.00 -15.90 -32.77
C LYS A 784 -6.43 -17.14 -31.96
N THR A 785 -5.84 -17.36 -30.79
CA THR A 785 -6.20 -18.37 -29.79
C THR A 785 -6.82 -17.68 -28.58
#